data_AF-D3B730-F1
#
_entry.id   AF-D3B730-F1
#
_cell.length_a   1.000
_cell.length_b   1.000
_cell.length_c   1.000
_cell.angle_alpha   90.00
_cell.angle_beta   90.00
_cell.angle_gamma   90.00
#
_symmetry.space_group_name_H-M   'P 1'
#
loop_
_entity.id
_entity.type
_entity.pdbx_description
1 polymer ?
#
loop_
_entity_poly.entity_id
_entity_poly.type
_entity_poly.pdbx_seq_one_letter_code
_entity_poly.pdbx_strand_id
1 'polypeptide(L)'
;MIDDYKSLDDELLSRYQKVVRPWSVKFIMCLCKSIGETIIYAMLIPRMWFSALFYLVGYQLNSSSCIIYRNVRYSKNRSRNIMDIYMPNRREETRDNPVMVFIHGGGWSAGFKTQYVCLGRRLALHGITTVIANYTLYPQGRIEQQVEDIDELIKYIGNNITKYGGNVDDITLMGHSAGAHITSLYLATKYDPKNVAIKNYIGIAGIFDVPDHFIHQAKMAFEKKSDMTRCCNGPTGFKKASTTYQLLQHPDKSVDLPSMYFLHGNKDTVVSMDQPIGLCKVIQQKSKSHTQVLQYDGMNHFDIIILLQDQDTANPLCEPFSNECGSVTKRHKLFQLKIMISNQIDHHKNEAATFSSEHDHEDLESKMEITVGQIVIRSDFSNVSAQEQAKIILERFNAGIKNSAFTDNPALGRALDRVDVSYFAMGHRNQVAELLDPRGQRFALTLTPDPTVTIKYLGEVAKTAHYFGSYGKHVLNVPAGHYAKAFSKNRPILYGEGPHVIIDPTFEFNEGSGFISSNEPVIEHQTINILRIPAGKVAKVWLGTQPVILESRRDPYVFVDAQFRLVSPDGGKKTGMFYNSIDTYIEHGSIKRIIPHTGEVAITYNNGILTVIPPPKDGKPVIINSATHNFDGFISTSLQTCLFPSKETKQQAMDDNKNNKSVNSDEINLKIFQTRDSLRVGVVLIVAFKIVDPELAVTKLGKEGILPHIENVSFADMGKAIQLSTLQEVMYFNNTKPGAANAEETQLQTIQDRVKTNLAKDLSEYGIELARLQIETMKVLDEEIAKKLAGQSVTTAEYTTKQATLVKEYDIKTTEAKLKAETDNIALVQKNNAIIAEAQAKLQSAQREAEALLIAADAARKAQEMKGELYSKYPQLLELKMAKIKAKALNSATIYITPDNVGNFMSSPLVFFDRVNAASNPKKTIEEKK
;
A
#
# COMPACT_ATOMS: atom_id res chain seq x y z
N MET A 1 -5.64 33.81 31.57
CA MET A 1 -5.26 32.79 30.54
C MET A 1 -3.93 32.10 30.84
N ILE A 2 -2.91 32.84 31.31
CA ILE A 2 -1.78 32.26 32.06
C ILE A 2 -2.29 31.65 33.39
N ASP A 3 -3.40 32.18 33.91
CA ASP A 3 -4.04 31.73 35.15
C ASP A 3 -4.50 30.27 35.19
N ASP A 4 -4.81 29.66 34.04
CA ASP A 4 -5.25 28.24 33.97
C ASP A 4 -4.10 27.27 34.27
N TYR A 5 -2.85 27.75 34.23
CA TYR A 5 -1.63 26.95 34.36
C TYR A 5 -0.66 27.51 35.42
N LYS A 6 -1.20 28.18 36.45
CA LYS A 6 -0.41 28.58 37.64
C LYS A 6 0.18 27.40 38.42
N SER A 7 -0.23 26.18 38.12
CA SER A 7 0.29 24.94 38.68
C SER A 7 1.47 24.34 37.92
N LEU A 8 1.95 24.99 36.84
CA LEU A 8 3.21 24.63 36.19
C LEU A 8 4.38 25.02 37.11
N ASP A 9 5.45 24.23 37.08
CA ASP A 9 6.72 24.61 37.71
C ASP A 9 7.33 25.84 37.02
N ASP A 10 8.06 26.68 37.78
CA ASP A 10 8.54 27.97 37.31
C ASP A 10 9.35 27.89 36.00
N GLU A 11 10.14 26.83 35.85
CA GLU A 11 10.92 26.55 34.64
C GLU A 11 10.00 26.28 33.43
N LEU A 12 9.04 25.38 33.58
CA LEU A 12 8.09 25.02 32.52
C LEU A 12 7.14 26.18 32.21
N LEU A 13 6.73 26.95 33.22
CA LEU A 13 5.94 28.16 33.07
C LEU A 13 6.69 29.20 32.24
N SER A 14 7.98 29.43 32.51
CA SER A 14 8.83 30.33 31.72
C SER A 14 8.93 29.88 30.26
N ARG A 15 9.14 28.57 30.04
CA ARG A 15 9.16 27.98 28.68
C ARG A 15 7.83 28.12 27.97
N TYR A 16 6.71 27.93 28.68
CA TYR A 16 5.37 28.07 28.16
C TYR A 16 5.05 29.53 27.77
N GLN A 17 5.42 30.49 28.61
CA GLN A 17 5.24 31.92 28.35
C GLN A 17 5.95 32.39 27.07
N LYS A 18 7.10 31.78 26.71
CA LYS A 18 7.83 32.11 25.46
C LYS A 18 7.13 31.64 24.19
N VAL A 19 6.29 30.61 24.27
CA VAL A 19 5.64 29.99 23.10
C VAL A 19 4.14 30.27 23.00
N VAL A 20 3.51 30.66 24.11
CA VAL A 20 2.07 30.84 24.19
C VAL A 20 1.61 32.02 23.32
N ARG A 21 0.68 31.76 22.42
CA ARG A 21 0.11 32.78 21.50
C ARG A 21 -1.20 33.38 22.03
N PRO A 22 -1.59 34.59 21.59
CA PRO A 22 -2.89 35.19 21.90
C PRO A 22 -4.07 34.32 21.43
N TRP A 23 -5.20 34.41 22.13
CA TRP A 23 -6.36 33.54 21.87
C TRP A 23 -6.92 33.68 20.44
N SER A 24 -6.91 34.87 19.86
CA SER A 24 -7.32 35.12 18.47
C SER A 24 -6.50 34.30 17.47
N VAL A 25 -5.17 34.25 17.65
CA VAL A 25 -4.27 33.46 16.80
C VAL A 25 -4.47 31.97 17.05
N LYS A 26 -4.65 31.54 18.31
CA LYS A 26 -4.96 30.15 18.64
C LYS A 26 -6.28 29.69 18.03
N PHE A 27 -7.32 30.53 18.06
CA PHE A 27 -8.62 30.21 17.49
C PHE A 27 -8.53 30.02 15.97
N ILE A 28 -7.84 30.93 15.25
CA ILE A 28 -7.62 30.81 13.81
C ILE A 28 -6.79 29.55 13.49
N MET A 29 -5.67 29.33 14.18
CA MET A 29 -4.83 28.14 13.96
C MET A 29 -5.57 26.84 14.29
N CYS A 30 -6.33 26.81 15.38
CA CYS A 30 -7.13 25.65 15.77
C CYS A 30 -8.30 25.42 14.81
N LEU A 31 -8.89 26.46 14.24
CA LEU A 31 -9.92 26.36 13.21
C LEU A 31 -9.33 25.82 11.90
N CYS A 32 -8.25 26.41 11.40
CA CYS A 32 -7.55 25.93 10.21
C CYS A 32 -7.06 24.48 10.37
N LYS A 33 -6.54 24.13 11.56
CA LYS A 33 -6.08 22.77 11.86
C LYS A 33 -7.23 21.82 12.09
N SER A 34 -8.35 22.23 12.70
CA SER A 34 -9.52 21.36 12.84
C SER A 34 -10.17 21.10 11.48
N ILE A 35 -10.17 22.07 10.56
CA ILE A 35 -10.58 21.85 9.17
C ILE A 35 -9.62 20.87 8.48
N GLY A 36 -8.30 21.07 8.61
CA GLY A 36 -7.29 20.15 8.06
C GLY A 36 -7.35 18.73 8.66
N GLU A 37 -7.51 18.61 9.98
CA GLU A 37 -7.70 17.33 10.68
C GLU A 37 -9.02 16.69 10.28
N THR A 38 -10.10 17.45 10.11
CA THR A 38 -11.38 16.92 9.62
C THR A 38 -11.25 16.40 8.20
N ILE A 39 -10.47 17.06 7.34
CA ILE A 39 -10.15 16.59 5.99
C ILE A 39 -9.29 15.31 6.05
N ILE A 40 -8.27 15.26 6.91
CA ILE A 40 -7.42 14.07 7.09
C ILE A 40 -8.23 12.90 7.66
N TYR A 41 -9.04 13.12 8.70
CA TYR A 41 -9.94 12.10 9.24
C TYR A 41 -11.01 11.70 8.22
N ALA A 42 -11.57 12.64 7.44
CA ALA A 42 -12.49 12.31 6.34
C ALA A 42 -11.81 11.53 5.20
N MET A 43 -10.49 11.66 5.02
CA MET A 43 -9.70 10.82 4.11
C MET A 43 -9.31 9.47 4.72
N LEU A 44 -9.16 9.38 6.05
CA LEU A 44 -8.83 8.16 6.77
C LEU A 44 -10.06 7.30 7.10
N ILE A 45 -11.22 7.90 7.32
CA ILE A 45 -12.49 7.22 7.65
C ILE A 45 -12.86 6.22 6.55
N PRO A 46 -12.90 6.58 5.24
CA PRO A 46 -13.11 5.62 4.17
C PRO A 46 -12.09 4.49 4.19
N ARG A 47 -10.81 4.77 4.46
CA ARG A 47 -9.74 3.74 4.53
C ARG A 47 -9.91 2.80 5.72
N MET A 48 -10.29 3.32 6.89
CA MET A 48 -10.56 2.53 8.08
C MET A 48 -11.83 1.69 7.93
N TRP A 49 -12.87 2.25 7.30
CA TRP A 49 -14.09 1.54 6.94
C TRP A 49 -13.86 0.50 5.85
N PHE A 50 -13.01 0.79 4.86
CA PHE A 50 -12.64 -0.17 3.82
C PHE A 50 -11.80 -1.31 4.39
N SER A 51 -10.88 -1.03 5.32
CA SER A 51 -10.16 -2.05 6.07
C SER A 51 -11.09 -2.89 6.96
N ALA A 52 -12.12 -2.29 7.55
CA ALA A 52 -13.13 -2.99 8.33
C ALA A 52 -14.12 -3.80 7.46
N LEU A 53 -14.44 -3.31 6.26
CA LEU A 53 -15.31 -3.97 5.28
C LEU A 53 -14.57 -5.12 4.58
N PHE A 54 -13.32 -4.92 4.19
CA PHE A 54 -12.41 -5.97 3.73
C PHE A 54 -12.19 -7.01 4.84
N TYR A 55 -12.17 -6.58 6.10
CA TYR A 55 -12.14 -7.49 7.25
C TYR A 55 -13.44 -8.28 7.45
N LEU A 56 -14.61 -7.74 7.08
CA LEU A 56 -15.90 -8.45 7.12
C LEU A 56 -16.08 -9.40 5.92
N VAL A 57 -15.62 -9.02 4.73
CA VAL A 57 -15.81 -9.76 3.47
C VAL A 57 -14.65 -10.74 3.21
N GLY A 58 -13.41 -10.34 3.45
CA GLY A 58 -12.23 -11.22 3.38
C GLY A 58 -12.13 -12.24 4.54
N TYR A 59 -12.97 -12.07 5.57
CA TYR A 59 -13.15 -12.99 6.70
C TYR A 59 -13.47 -14.43 6.25
N GLN A 60 -14.27 -14.56 5.18
CA GLN A 60 -14.79 -15.84 4.72
C GLN A 60 -13.91 -16.54 3.69
N LEU A 61 -12.90 -15.86 3.13
CA LEU A 61 -12.17 -16.36 1.96
C LEU A 61 -10.68 -16.64 2.17
N ASN A 62 -10.08 -16.27 3.32
CA ASN A 62 -8.63 -16.45 3.51
C ASN A 62 -8.23 -16.84 4.95
N SER A 63 -8.79 -17.96 5.41
CA SER A 63 -8.52 -18.58 6.73
C SER A 63 -7.23 -19.41 6.77
N SER A 64 -6.46 -19.49 5.67
CA SER A 64 -5.42 -20.51 5.52
C SER A 64 -4.04 -20.14 6.07
N SER A 65 -3.76 -18.88 6.43
CA SER A 65 -2.37 -18.43 6.68
C SER A 65 -1.98 -18.12 8.13
N CYS A 66 -2.93 -17.86 9.04
CA CYS A 66 -2.67 -17.66 10.48
C CYS A 66 -3.91 -18.00 11.32
N ILE A 67 -3.72 -18.50 12.53
CA ILE A 67 -4.80 -18.80 13.49
C ILE A 67 -4.99 -17.58 14.40
N ILE A 68 -6.22 -17.12 14.57
CA ILE A 68 -6.53 -15.89 15.32
C ILE A 68 -7.39 -16.22 16.54
N TYR A 69 -6.85 -15.99 17.74
CA TYR A 69 -7.60 -16.05 18.99
C TYR A 69 -8.11 -14.65 19.34
N ARG A 70 -9.42 -14.44 19.20
CA ARG A 70 -10.03 -13.12 19.38
C ARG A 70 -10.54 -12.89 20.79
N ASN A 71 -10.50 -11.62 21.20
CA ASN A 71 -11.08 -11.13 22.45
C ASN A 71 -10.63 -11.91 23.69
N VAL A 72 -9.39 -12.40 23.68
CA VAL A 72 -8.79 -13.05 24.84
C VAL A 72 -8.70 -12.03 25.95
N ARG A 73 -9.35 -12.31 27.07
CA ARG A 73 -9.43 -11.39 28.21
C ARG A 73 -8.21 -11.59 29.10
N TYR A 74 -7.42 -10.53 29.30
CA TYR A 74 -6.25 -10.57 30.18
C TYR A 74 -6.52 -10.01 31.58
N SER A 75 -7.59 -9.22 31.76
CA SER A 75 -8.01 -8.71 33.06
C SER A 75 -9.44 -9.12 33.40
N LYS A 76 -9.68 -9.54 34.65
CA LYS A 76 -11.02 -9.95 35.13
C LYS A 76 -11.95 -8.76 35.38
N ASN A 77 -11.40 -7.61 35.74
CA ASN A 77 -12.16 -6.50 36.31
C ASN A 77 -12.54 -5.42 35.28
N ARG A 78 -11.94 -5.46 34.08
CA ARG A 78 -12.05 -4.40 33.07
C ARG A 78 -12.52 -5.00 31.75
N SER A 79 -13.71 -4.60 31.29
CA SER A 79 -14.37 -5.19 30.11
C SER A 79 -13.58 -4.96 28.82
N ARG A 80 -12.89 -3.82 28.70
CA ARG A 80 -12.08 -3.40 27.55
C ARG A 80 -10.70 -4.09 27.49
N ASN A 81 -10.23 -4.70 28.57
CA ASN A 81 -8.92 -5.36 28.66
C ASN A 81 -8.95 -6.73 27.98
N ILE A 82 -8.97 -6.67 26.65
CA ILE A 82 -9.02 -7.80 25.74
C ILE A 82 -7.94 -7.64 24.68
N MET A 83 -7.42 -8.75 24.18
CA MET A 83 -6.43 -8.79 23.12
C MET A 83 -6.84 -9.76 22.02
N ASP A 84 -6.24 -9.60 20.84
CA ASP A 84 -6.26 -10.58 19.77
C ASP A 84 -4.86 -11.16 19.60
N ILE A 85 -4.76 -12.48 19.47
CA ILE A 85 -3.50 -13.20 19.28
C ILE A 85 -3.50 -13.79 17.87
N TYR A 86 -2.49 -13.47 17.08
CA TYR A 86 -2.26 -13.94 15.73
C TYR A 86 -1.12 -14.94 15.76
N MET A 87 -1.46 -16.23 15.67
CA MET A 87 -0.51 -17.34 15.70
C MET A 87 -0.18 -17.78 14.27
N PRO A 88 1.11 -17.97 13.91
CA PRO A 88 1.50 -18.52 12.61
C PRO A 88 0.85 -19.88 12.33
N ASN A 89 0.35 -20.11 11.11
CA ASN A 89 -0.21 -21.41 10.69
C ASN A 89 0.87 -22.24 9.96
N ARG A 90 1.87 -22.77 10.69
CA ARG A 90 2.85 -23.72 10.14
C ARG A 90 2.49 -25.15 10.57
N ARG A 91 2.53 -26.09 9.61
CA ARG A 91 2.17 -27.51 9.78
C ARG A 91 3.27 -28.37 10.46
N GLU A 92 4.36 -27.76 10.93
CA GLU A 92 5.52 -28.46 11.50
C GLU A 92 5.82 -28.00 12.94
N GLU A 93 6.47 -28.88 13.70
CA GLU A 93 6.21 -29.19 15.11
C GLU A 93 6.86 -28.28 16.17
N THR A 94 7.38 -27.10 15.83
CA THR A 94 8.02 -26.23 16.82
C THR A 94 7.11 -25.09 17.28
N ARG A 95 6.40 -25.32 18.40
CA ARG A 95 5.58 -24.31 19.12
C ARG A 95 6.46 -23.35 19.94
N ASP A 96 7.36 -22.62 19.28
CA ASP A 96 8.31 -21.73 19.93
C ASP A 96 8.58 -20.44 19.13
N ASN A 97 7.51 -19.78 18.68
CA ASN A 97 7.63 -18.60 17.84
C ASN A 97 7.99 -17.35 18.67
N PRO A 98 8.84 -16.43 18.17
CA PRO A 98 9.04 -15.14 18.82
C PRO A 98 7.73 -14.38 19.01
N VAL A 99 7.61 -13.62 20.09
CA VAL A 99 6.37 -12.94 20.48
C VAL A 99 6.50 -11.43 20.31
N MET A 100 5.58 -10.83 19.56
CA MET A 100 5.45 -9.39 19.43
C MET A 100 4.18 -8.90 20.11
N VAL A 101 4.31 -8.05 21.14
CA VAL A 101 3.17 -7.44 21.83
C VAL A 101 3.02 -5.99 21.41
N PHE A 102 1.96 -5.69 20.65
CA PHE A 102 1.69 -4.37 20.12
C PHE A 102 0.63 -3.61 20.93
N ILE A 103 0.98 -2.39 21.36
CA ILE A 103 0.14 -1.47 22.10
C ILE A 103 -0.25 -0.26 21.23
N HIS A 104 -1.55 -0.10 21.01
CA HIS A 104 -2.06 0.88 20.06
C HIS A 104 -1.93 2.34 20.54
N GLY A 105 -1.83 3.26 19.56
CA GLY A 105 -1.89 4.70 19.81
C GLY A 105 -3.34 5.23 19.92
N GLY A 106 -3.48 6.55 19.82
CA GLY A 106 -4.80 7.22 19.87
C GLY A 106 -4.95 8.27 20.97
N GLY A 107 -3.85 8.92 21.39
CA GLY A 107 -3.91 10.05 22.32
C GLY A 107 -4.53 9.71 23.68
N TRP A 108 -4.34 8.49 24.18
CA TRP A 108 -4.83 7.97 25.47
C TRP A 108 -6.36 7.92 25.64
N SER A 109 -7.14 8.54 24.76
CA SER A 109 -8.61 8.60 24.81
C SER A 109 -9.30 7.90 23.64
N ALA A 110 -8.55 7.46 22.63
CA ALA A 110 -9.08 6.78 21.45
C ALA A 110 -8.20 5.58 21.01
N GLY A 111 -8.67 4.86 19.99
CA GLY A 111 -7.98 3.72 19.38
C GLY A 111 -8.60 2.36 19.73
N PHE A 112 -8.36 1.36 18.91
CA PHE A 112 -8.81 -0.02 19.10
C PHE A 112 -7.86 -1.01 18.41
N LYS A 113 -7.71 -2.21 18.99
CA LYS A 113 -6.92 -3.32 18.42
C LYS A 113 -7.30 -3.68 16.98
N THR A 114 -8.57 -3.51 16.60
CA THR A 114 -9.07 -3.80 15.24
C THR A 114 -8.46 -2.88 14.18
N GLN A 115 -7.91 -1.73 14.55
CA GLN A 115 -7.21 -0.83 13.64
C GLN A 115 -5.85 -1.38 13.18
N TYR A 116 -5.34 -2.43 13.84
CA TYR A 116 -4.01 -2.98 13.62
C TYR A 116 -4.04 -4.46 13.19
N VAL A 117 -5.19 -4.95 12.71
CA VAL A 117 -5.34 -6.35 12.29
C VAL A 117 -4.34 -6.73 11.19
N CYS A 118 -4.09 -5.82 10.24
CA CYS A 118 -3.14 -6.05 9.16
C CYS A 118 -1.71 -6.24 9.68
N LEU A 119 -1.32 -5.47 10.70
CA LEU A 119 -0.04 -5.65 11.40
C LEU A 119 0.05 -7.05 12.02
N GLY A 120 -0.99 -7.44 12.78
CA GLY A 120 -1.06 -8.73 13.46
C GLY A 120 -0.95 -9.91 12.51
N ARG A 121 -1.70 -9.87 11.41
CA ARG A 121 -1.63 -10.91 10.37
C ARG A 121 -0.28 -10.94 9.67
N ARG A 122 0.30 -9.78 9.35
CA ARG A 122 1.57 -9.70 8.64
C ARG A 122 2.72 -10.29 9.45
N LEU A 123 2.81 -9.94 10.73
CA LEU A 123 3.85 -10.49 11.60
C LEU A 123 3.64 -12.00 11.82
N ALA A 124 2.40 -12.47 11.94
CA ALA A 124 2.11 -13.90 11.98
C ALA A 124 2.51 -14.65 10.69
N LEU A 125 2.36 -14.04 9.52
CA LEU A 125 2.86 -14.60 8.24
C LEU A 125 4.40 -14.74 8.24
N HIS A 126 5.10 -13.87 8.96
CA HIS A 126 6.55 -13.93 9.14
C HIS A 126 6.99 -14.88 10.28
N GLY A 127 6.08 -15.68 10.83
CA GLY A 127 6.42 -16.65 11.88
C GLY A 127 6.47 -16.04 13.29
N ILE A 128 5.91 -14.85 13.51
CA ILE A 128 5.91 -14.17 14.81
C ILE A 128 4.52 -14.24 15.44
N THR A 129 4.42 -14.80 16.64
CA THR A 129 3.17 -14.77 17.42
C THR A 129 2.90 -13.33 17.85
N THR A 130 1.85 -12.72 17.31
CA THR A 130 1.58 -11.30 17.52
C THR A 130 0.38 -11.10 18.42
N VAL A 131 0.52 -10.29 19.45
CA VAL A 131 -0.53 -9.92 20.39
C VAL A 131 -0.88 -8.45 20.19
N ILE A 132 -2.16 -8.14 19.97
CA ILE A 132 -2.63 -6.76 19.87
C ILE A 132 -3.69 -6.52 20.95
N ALA A 133 -3.38 -5.65 21.91
CA ALA A 133 -4.20 -5.45 23.10
C ALA A 133 -4.93 -4.10 23.10
N ASN A 134 -6.18 -4.10 23.57
CA ASN A 134 -6.87 -2.91 24.06
C ASN A 134 -6.48 -2.66 25.52
N TYR A 135 -6.44 -1.40 25.92
CA TYR A 135 -6.27 -0.94 27.31
C TYR A 135 -7.33 0.11 27.66
N THR A 136 -7.45 0.48 28.93
CA THR A 136 -8.43 1.46 29.43
C THR A 136 -8.15 2.84 28.80
N LEU A 137 -9.19 3.55 28.35
CA LEU A 137 -9.03 4.88 27.76
C LEU A 137 -9.53 5.96 28.71
N TYR A 138 -9.02 7.18 28.55
CA TYR A 138 -9.60 8.36 29.18
C TYR A 138 -10.97 8.68 28.55
N PRO A 139 -12.01 9.07 29.32
CA PRO A 139 -12.00 9.42 30.74
C PRO A 139 -12.24 8.26 31.73
N GLN A 140 -12.45 7.02 31.27
CA GLN A 140 -12.72 5.88 32.14
C GLN A 140 -11.52 5.51 33.03
N GLY A 141 -10.31 5.75 32.53
CA GLY A 141 -9.06 5.63 33.30
C GLY A 141 -8.06 6.72 32.92
N ARG A 142 -7.05 6.89 33.78
CA ARG A 142 -5.95 7.86 33.59
C ARG A 142 -4.64 7.11 33.34
N ILE A 143 -3.53 7.82 33.11
CA ILE A 143 -2.22 7.22 32.77
C ILE A 143 -1.82 6.09 33.72
N GLU A 144 -2.02 6.25 35.03
CA GLU A 144 -1.67 5.23 36.04
C GLU A 144 -2.39 3.90 35.77
N GLN A 145 -3.70 3.97 35.48
CA GLN A 145 -4.50 2.80 35.16
C GLN A 145 -4.14 2.18 33.81
N GLN A 146 -3.73 3.01 32.84
CA GLN A 146 -3.23 2.52 31.55
C GLN A 146 -1.94 1.73 31.70
N VAL A 147 -1.03 2.20 32.56
CA VAL A 147 0.22 1.49 32.89
C VAL A 147 -0.06 0.20 33.65
N GLU A 148 -1.05 0.20 34.55
CA GLU A 148 -1.52 -1.03 35.22
C GLU A 148 -2.07 -2.06 34.22
N ASP A 149 -2.81 -1.62 33.21
CA ASP A 149 -3.33 -2.53 32.18
C ASP A 149 -2.20 -3.20 31.40
N ILE A 150 -1.12 -2.46 31.09
CA ILE A 150 0.07 -3.03 30.44
C ILE A 150 0.75 -4.04 31.36
N ASP A 151 0.89 -3.75 32.66
CA ASP A 151 1.45 -4.70 33.63
C ASP A 151 0.63 -6.00 33.72
N GLU A 152 -0.70 -5.90 33.82
CA GLU A 152 -1.59 -7.06 33.80
C GLU A 152 -1.49 -7.85 32.48
N LEU A 153 -1.39 -7.15 31.35
CA LEU A 153 -1.22 -7.76 30.04
C LEU A 153 0.08 -8.56 29.95
N ILE A 154 1.22 -7.97 30.34
CA ILE A 154 2.52 -8.65 30.27
C ILE A 154 2.55 -9.86 31.19
N LYS A 155 2.01 -9.75 32.42
CA LYS A 155 1.85 -10.90 33.33
C LYS A 155 0.96 -11.99 32.74
N TYR A 156 -0.11 -11.63 32.05
CA TYR A 156 -0.95 -12.62 31.38
C TYR A 156 -0.19 -13.33 30.25
N ILE A 157 0.55 -12.58 29.43
CA ILE A 157 1.35 -13.12 28.32
C ILE A 157 2.41 -14.07 28.85
N GLY A 158 3.19 -13.67 29.86
CA GLY A 158 4.21 -14.53 30.48
C GLY A 158 3.65 -15.87 30.98
N ASN A 159 2.43 -15.87 31.51
CA ASN A 159 1.80 -17.09 32.03
C ASN A 159 1.07 -17.95 30.98
N ASN A 160 0.79 -17.43 29.78
CA ASN A 160 -0.13 -18.09 28.84
C ASN A 160 0.32 -18.14 27.38
N ILE A 161 1.33 -17.38 26.96
CA ILE A 161 1.65 -17.22 25.52
C ILE A 161 2.12 -18.51 24.85
N THR A 162 2.74 -19.42 25.60
CA THR A 162 3.13 -20.77 25.14
C THR A 162 1.93 -21.59 24.65
N LYS A 163 0.74 -21.39 25.24
CA LYS A 163 -0.52 -22.04 24.80
C LYS A 163 -0.96 -21.57 23.41
N TYR A 164 -0.47 -20.40 22.99
CA TYR A 164 -0.72 -19.79 21.70
C TYR A 164 0.52 -19.86 20.78
N GLY A 165 1.44 -20.80 21.05
CA GLY A 165 2.60 -21.07 20.20
C GLY A 165 3.72 -20.04 20.26
N GLY A 166 3.72 -19.15 21.26
CA GLY A 166 4.78 -18.16 21.47
C GLY A 166 5.83 -18.61 22.49
N ASN A 167 7.09 -18.26 22.23
CA ASN A 167 8.22 -18.39 23.15
C ASN A 167 8.14 -17.28 24.22
N VAL A 168 8.10 -17.67 25.49
CA VAL A 168 8.03 -16.72 26.62
C VAL A 168 9.37 -16.01 26.88
N ASP A 169 10.49 -16.60 26.43
CA ASP A 169 11.83 -16.07 26.58
C ASP A 169 12.23 -15.13 25.41
N ASP A 170 11.38 -15.02 24.37
CA ASP A 170 11.59 -14.12 23.22
C ASP A 170 10.40 -13.16 23.02
N ILE A 171 10.16 -12.32 24.03
CA ILE A 171 9.11 -11.30 24.01
C ILE A 171 9.70 -9.94 23.62
N THR A 172 9.13 -9.33 22.58
CA THR A 172 9.37 -7.95 22.17
C THR A 172 8.11 -7.12 22.33
N LEU A 173 8.23 -5.95 22.98
CA LEU A 173 7.15 -4.98 23.08
C LEU A 173 7.25 -3.95 21.96
N MET A 174 6.11 -3.56 21.39
CA MET A 174 6.03 -2.50 20.39
C MET A 174 4.86 -1.57 20.71
N GLY A 175 5.07 -0.27 20.60
CA GLY A 175 4.02 0.71 20.80
C GLY A 175 4.06 1.84 19.77
N HIS A 176 2.90 2.41 19.47
CA HIS A 176 2.78 3.56 18.58
C HIS A 176 2.20 4.78 19.32
N SER A 177 2.83 5.96 19.18
CA SER A 177 2.33 7.22 19.73
C SER A 177 2.05 7.13 21.23
N ALA A 178 0.81 7.37 21.68
CA ALA A 178 0.40 7.16 23.07
C ALA A 178 0.66 5.73 23.60
N GLY A 179 0.59 4.71 22.73
CA GLY A 179 0.91 3.32 23.07
C GLY A 179 2.39 3.10 23.34
N ALA A 180 3.26 3.78 22.59
CA ALA A 180 4.70 3.80 22.86
C ALA A 180 4.96 4.41 24.25
N HIS A 181 4.31 5.54 24.53
CA HIS A 181 4.43 6.24 25.81
C HIS A 181 4.05 5.38 27.02
N ILE A 182 2.86 4.77 27.03
CA ILE A 182 2.43 3.97 28.19
C ILE A 182 3.29 2.72 28.38
N THR A 183 3.80 2.15 27.29
CA THR A 183 4.68 0.97 27.34
C THR A 183 6.06 1.34 27.88
N SER A 184 6.64 2.46 27.46
CA SER A 184 7.92 2.92 28.02
C SER A 184 7.78 3.35 29.48
N LEU A 185 6.66 3.97 29.85
CA LEU A 185 6.38 4.33 31.24
C LEU A 185 6.21 3.10 32.13
N TYR A 186 5.56 2.03 31.63
CA TYR A 186 5.54 0.73 32.29
C TYR A 186 6.97 0.18 32.52
N LEU A 187 7.82 0.20 31.48
CA LEU A 187 9.21 -0.25 31.57
C LEU A 187 10.02 0.53 32.61
N ALA A 188 9.75 1.82 32.77
CA ALA A 188 10.46 2.66 33.74
C ALA A 188 9.92 2.58 35.17
N THR A 189 8.73 2.02 35.41
CA THR A 189 8.07 2.11 36.73
C THR A 189 7.63 0.79 37.35
N LYS A 190 7.23 -0.19 36.54
CA LYS A 190 6.64 -1.45 37.02
C LYS A 190 7.33 -2.71 36.48
N TYR A 191 8.16 -2.58 35.45
CA TYR A 191 8.83 -3.72 34.85
C TYR A 191 9.80 -4.39 35.84
N ASP A 192 9.69 -5.71 35.94
CA ASP A 192 10.58 -6.55 36.72
C ASP A 192 10.98 -7.76 35.84
N PRO A 193 12.25 -7.84 35.40
CA PRO A 193 12.72 -8.90 34.52
C PRO A 193 12.64 -10.29 35.16
N LYS A 194 12.51 -10.38 36.50
CA LYS A 194 12.32 -11.66 37.19
C LYS A 194 10.95 -12.27 36.98
N ASN A 195 9.94 -11.45 36.65
CA ASN A 195 8.58 -11.94 36.40
C ASN A 195 8.39 -12.37 34.95
N VAL A 196 8.75 -11.51 34.01
CA VAL A 196 8.68 -11.78 32.57
C VAL A 196 9.86 -11.06 31.92
N ALA A 197 10.78 -11.81 31.32
CA ALA A 197 11.93 -11.23 30.63
C ALA A 197 11.47 -10.64 29.28
N ILE A 198 11.67 -9.34 29.11
CA ILE A 198 11.46 -8.66 27.83
C ILE A 198 12.82 -8.50 27.16
N LYS A 199 12.94 -8.95 25.92
CA LYS A 199 14.18 -8.87 25.14
C LYS A 199 14.36 -7.48 24.53
N ASN A 200 13.30 -6.95 23.92
CA ASN A 200 13.34 -5.68 23.20
C ASN A 200 12.07 -4.83 23.40
N TYR A 201 12.24 -3.52 23.25
CA TYR A 201 11.15 -2.55 23.15
C TYR A 201 11.31 -1.70 21.88
N ILE A 202 10.23 -1.52 21.12
CA ILE A 202 10.16 -0.74 19.89
C ILE A 202 9.14 0.39 20.07
N GLY A 203 9.62 1.62 20.25
CA GLY A 203 8.79 2.82 20.37
C GLY A 203 8.65 3.56 19.04
N ILE A 204 7.45 3.60 18.46
CA ILE A 204 7.17 4.27 17.19
C ILE A 204 6.49 5.61 17.45
N ALA A 205 7.11 6.72 17.02
CA ALA A 205 6.57 8.08 17.15
C ALA A 205 6.07 8.42 18.57
N GLY A 206 6.80 7.95 19.59
CA GLY A 206 6.38 7.96 21.00
C GLY A 206 6.69 9.25 21.76
N ILE A 207 5.93 9.46 22.84
CA ILE A 207 6.12 10.57 23.78
C ILE A 207 6.77 10.02 25.03
N PHE A 208 7.85 10.64 25.50
CA PHE A 208 8.67 10.14 26.60
C PHE A 208 8.92 11.19 27.69
N ASP A 209 8.81 12.47 27.33
CA ASP A 209 8.84 13.63 28.22
C ASP A 209 7.58 14.49 28.01
N VAL A 210 6.65 14.40 28.97
CA VAL A 210 5.33 15.06 28.92
C VAL A 210 5.46 16.59 29.04
N PRO A 211 6.27 17.17 29.94
CA PRO A 211 6.55 18.61 29.95
C PRO A 211 7.01 19.16 28.59
N ASP A 212 7.99 18.52 27.96
CA ASP A 212 8.50 18.96 26.66
C ASP A 212 7.45 18.82 25.56
N HIS A 213 6.69 17.72 25.58
CA HIS A 213 5.60 17.52 24.64
C HIS A 213 4.45 18.52 24.85
N PHE A 214 4.17 18.94 26.08
CA PHE A 214 3.23 20.02 26.38
C PHE A 214 3.66 21.34 25.73
N ILE A 215 4.94 21.69 25.82
CA ILE A 215 5.49 22.89 25.14
C ILE A 215 5.39 22.76 23.62
N HIS A 216 5.65 21.56 23.07
CA HIS A 216 5.46 21.30 21.63
C HIS A 216 4.01 21.50 21.20
N GLN A 217 3.04 20.96 21.95
CA GLN A 217 1.61 21.18 21.70
C GLN A 217 1.23 22.67 21.83
N ALA A 218 1.83 23.39 22.79
CA ALA A 218 1.59 24.82 22.99
C ALA A 218 2.06 25.68 21.80
N LYS A 219 3.20 25.35 21.19
CA LYS A 219 3.68 25.98 19.93
C LYS A 219 2.67 25.81 18.80
N MET A 220 1.94 24.70 18.79
CA MET A 220 0.91 24.37 17.80
C MET A 220 -0.51 24.80 18.21
N ALA A 221 -0.67 25.48 19.35
CA ALA A 221 -1.97 25.86 19.92
C ALA A 221 -2.94 24.69 20.16
N PHE A 222 -2.42 23.50 20.49
CA PHE A 222 -3.20 22.27 20.65
C PHE A 222 -3.30 21.76 22.11
N GLU A 223 -2.56 22.38 23.03
CA GLU A 223 -2.38 21.95 24.42
C GLU A 223 -3.69 21.94 25.24
N LYS A 224 -4.67 22.78 24.87
CA LYS A 224 -5.99 22.82 25.53
C LYS A 224 -6.98 21.79 24.96
N LYS A 225 -6.80 21.38 23.70
CA LYS A 225 -7.68 20.42 23.01
C LYS A 225 -7.27 18.98 23.34
N SER A 226 -5.97 18.74 23.47
CA SER A 226 -5.38 17.45 23.83
C SER A 226 -5.92 16.89 25.16
N ASP A 227 -6.21 15.59 25.18
CA ASP A 227 -6.57 14.87 26.41
C ASP A 227 -5.38 14.58 27.31
N MET A 228 -4.15 14.77 26.83
CA MET A 228 -2.91 14.51 27.58
C MET A 228 -2.95 15.13 28.98
N THR A 229 -3.24 16.44 29.05
CA THR A 229 -3.21 17.17 30.32
C THR A 229 -4.19 16.58 31.33
N ARG A 230 -5.39 16.21 30.87
CA ARG A 230 -6.45 15.63 31.73
C ARG A 230 -6.11 14.19 32.12
N CYS A 231 -5.56 13.42 31.19
CA CYS A 231 -5.14 12.04 31.41
C CYS A 231 -3.96 11.94 32.39
N CYS A 232 -3.07 12.94 32.41
CA CYS A 232 -1.91 13.02 33.29
C CYS A 232 -2.19 13.71 34.65
N ASN A 233 -3.45 13.82 35.10
CA ASN A 233 -3.82 14.49 36.36
C ASN A 233 -3.47 16.01 36.41
N GLY A 234 -3.41 16.67 35.25
CA GLY A 234 -3.00 18.07 35.13
C GLY A 234 -1.47 18.26 35.17
N PRO A 235 -1.00 19.52 35.17
CA PRO A 235 0.42 19.85 35.13
C PRO A 235 1.27 19.19 36.23
N THR A 236 0.70 19.03 37.42
CA THR A 236 1.37 18.42 38.58
C THR A 236 1.71 16.95 38.37
N GLY A 237 1.00 16.25 37.47
CA GLY A 237 1.27 14.87 37.13
C GLY A 237 2.18 14.67 35.91
N PHE A 238 2.63 15.73 35.23
CA PHE A 238 3.45 15.60 34.01
C PHE A 238 4.77 14.86 34.25
N LYS A 239 5.50 15.21 35.31
CA LYS A 239 6.77 14.53 35.66
C LYS A 239 6.53 13.06 36.06
N LYS A 240 5.43 12.78 36.77
CA LYS A 240 5.02 11.41 37.11
C LYS A 240 4.70 10.58 35.87
N ALA A 241 4.04 11.19 34.89
CA ALA A 241 3.68 10.59 33.62
C ALA A 241 4.82 10.60 32.59
N SER A 242 6.06 10.98 32.93
CA SER A 242 7.16 11.04 31.95
C SER A 242 8.17 9.94 32.18
N THR A 243 8.39 9.09 31.18
CA THR A 243 9.40 8.01 31.24
C THR A 243 10.78 8.56 31.61
N THR A 244 11.19 9.67 30.99
CA THR A 244 12.48 10.33 31.26
C THR A 244 12.65 10.67 32.75
N TYR A 245 11.63 11.29 33.37
CA TYR A 245 11.67 11.68 34.79
C TYR A 245 11.60 10.49 35.74
N GLN A 246 10.91 9.41 35.37
CA GLN A 246 10.90 8.19 36.19
C GLN A 246 12.29 7.56 36.22
N LEU A 247 12.97 7.43 35.07
CA LEU A 247 14.32 6.89 35.01
C LEU A 247 15.35 7.77 35.74
N LEU A 248 15.21 9.10 35.67
CA LEU A 248 16.13 10.03 36.34
C LEU A 248 16.14 9.89 37.87
N GLN A 249 15.08 9.36 38.47
CA GLN A 249 14.99 9.14 39.93
C GLN A 249 15.86 7.96 40.39
N HIS A 250 16.30 7.09 39.48
CA HIS A 250 17.16 5.96 39.81
C HIS A 250 18.66 6.34 39.81
N PRO A 251 19.49 5.66 40.61
CA PRO A 251 20.95 5.78 40.52
C PRO A 251 21.48 5.40 39.13
N ASP A 252 22.66 5.92 38.76
CA ASP A 252 23.27 5.63 37.46
C ASP A 252 23.57 4.13 37.29
N LYS A 253 23.32 3.62 36.07
CA LYS A 253 23.50 2.20 35.69
C LYS A 253 22.82 1.17 36.60
N SER A 254 21.75 1.55 37.31
CA SER A 254 21.06 0.67 38.28
C SER A 254 19.76 0.05 37.76
N VAL A 255 19.22 0.57 36.66
CA VAL A 255 17.96 0.07 36.08
C VAL A 255 18.25 -0.98 35.03
N ASP A 256 17.59 -2.13 35.12
CA ASP A 256 17.67 -3.21 34.13
C ASP A 256 16.50 -3.07 33.14
N LEU A 257 16.83 -2.68 31.90
CA LEU A 257 15.85 -2.43 30.84
C LEU A 257 16.10 -3.35 29.63
N PRO A 258 15.07 -3.68 28.83
CA PRO A 258 15.29 -4.34 27.55
C PRO A 258 16.07 -3.45 26.57
N SER A 259 16.60 -4.04 25.49
CA SER A 259 17.14 -3.26 24.38
C SER A 259 16.04 -2.38 23.76
N MET A 260 16.26 -1.07 23.63
CA MET A 260 15.25 -0.13 23.19
C MET A 260 15.56 0.48 21.83
N TYR A 261 14.60 0.37 20.91
CA TYR A 261 14.68 0.92 19.56
C TYR A 261 13.58 1.96 19.36
N PHE A 262 13.93 3.13 18.85
CA PHE A 262 12.98 4.22 18.63
C PHE A 262 12.89 4.53 17.15
N LEU A 263 11.70 4.40 16.55
CA LEU A 263 11.46 4.67 15.14
C LEU A 263 10.66 5.96 15.02
N HIS A 264 11.21 6.96 14.33
CA HIS A 264 10.57 8.28 14.28
C HIS A 264 10.77 8.96 12.93
N GLY A 265 9.73 9.60 12.40
CA GLY A 265 9.76 10.29 11.12
C GLY A 265 10.20 11.74 11.25
N ASN A 266 11.08 12.22 10.36
CA ASN A 266 11.57 13.61 10.44
C ASN A 266 10.52 14.68 10.08
N LYS A 267 9.37 14.28 9.50
CA LYS A 267 8.22 15.14 9.22
C LYS A 267 7.06 14.92 10.19
N ASP A 268 7.30 14.24 11.32
CA ASP A 268 6.30 14.14 12.38
C ASP A 268 6.05 15.52 13.00
N THR A 269 4.84 16.05 12.78
CA THR A 269 4.42 17.32 13.35
C THR A 269 3.70 17.14 14.69
N VAL A 270 3.23 15.93 15.01
CA VAL A 270 2.50 15.62 16.24
C VAL A 270 3.49 15.48 17.38
N VAL A 271 4.56 14.71 17.20
CA VAL A 271 5.59 14.46 18.21
C VAL A 271 6.97 14.86 17.68
N SER A 272 7.69 15.68 18.46
CA SER A 272 9.05 16.11 18.09
C SER A 272 10.05 14.95 18.15
N MET A 273 11.03 14.96 17.24
CA MET A 273 12.22 14.09 17.26
C MET A 273 13.05 14.23 18.55
N ASP A 274 12.91 15.34 19.28
CA ASP A 274 13.61 15.55 20.55
C ASP A 274 13.20 14.52 21.62
N GLN A 275 12.00 13.96 21.53
CA GLN A 275 11.45 13.00 22.49
C GLN A 275 12.28 11.71 22.57
N PRO A 276 12.46 10.92 21.48
CA PRO A 276 13.29 9.72 21.52
C PRO A 276 14.76 10.02 21.78
N ILE A 277 15.28 11.16 21.30
CA ILE A 277 16.69 11.56 21.54
C ILE A 277 16.91 11.84 23.03
N GLY A 278 16.00 12.58 23.68
CA GLY A 278 16.06 12.89 25.10
C GLY A 278 16.02 11.64 25.97
N LEU A 279 15.09 10.73 25.69
CA LEU A 279 15.00 9.47 26.43
C LEU A 279 16.24 8.60 26.24
N CYS A 280 16.78 8.49 25.02
CA CYS A 280 17.99 7.72 24.72
C CYS A 280 19.18 8.19 25.57
N LYS A 281 19.38 9.50 25.71
CA LYS A 281 20.43 10.07 26.58
C LYS A 281 20.24 9.66 28.05
N VAL A 282 19.01 9.69 28.56
CA VAL A 282 18.73 9.30 29.94
C VAL A 282 18.93 7.80 30.15
N ILE A 283 18.53 6.94 29.19
CA ILE A 283 18.77 5.50 29.29
C ILE A 283 20.27 5.20 29.29
N GLN A 284 21.07 5.83 28.44
CA GLN A 284 22.53 5.67 28.42
C GLN A 284 23.21 6.03 29.75
N GLN A 285 22.62 6.96 30.51
CA GLN A 285 23.08 7.32 31.85
C GLN A 285 22.62 6.32 32.92
N LYS A 286 21.36 5.90 32.85
CA LYS A 286 20.67 5.17 33.94
C LYS A 286 20.68 3.64 33.80
N SER A 287 20.90 3.12 32.60
CA SER A 287 20.92 1.70 32.28
C SER A 287 22.15 1.33 31.43
N LYS A 288 22.47 0.03 31.39
CA LYS A 288 23.47 -0.55 30.46
C LYS A 288 22.84 -1.07 29.16
N SER A 289 21.53 -0.97 29.02
CA SER A 289 20.78 -1.51 27.88
C SER A 289 21.18 -0.82 26.58
N HIS A 290 21.16 -1.58 25.49
CA HIS A 290 21.37 -1.03 24.16
C HIS A 290 20.21 -0.12 23.77
N THR A 291 20.52 1.04 23.19
CA THR A 291 19.51 2.01 22.73
C THR A 291 19.87 2.56 21.36
N GLN A 292 18.91 2.58 20.44
CA GLN A 292 19.10 3.13 19.09
C GLN A 292 17.90 3.96 18.65
N VAL A 293 18.16 5.10 18.01
CA VAL A 293 17.13 5.93 17.36
C VAL A 293 17.29 5.80 15.85
N LEU A 294 16.23 5.34 15.18
CA LEU A 294 16.12 5.19 13.74
C LEU A 294 15.22 6.30 13.19
N GLN A 295 15.86 7.29 12.57
CA GLN A 295 15.15 8.39 11.92
C GLN A 295 14.76 8.01 10.49
N TYR A 296 13.50 8.21 10.13
CA TYR A 296 13.00 7.97 8.79
C TYR A 296 12.68 9.27 8.06
N ASP A 297 13.49 9.59 7.06
CA ASP A 297 13.28 10.81 6.28
C ASP A 297 12.01 10.77 5.43
N GLY A 298 11.29 11.88 5.44
CA GLY A 298 10.07 12.13 4.68
C GLY A 298 8.78 11.58 5.32
N MET A 299 8.86 10.93 6.48
CA MET A 299 7.73 10.26 7.11
C MET A 299 7.05 11.13 8.18
N ASN A 300 5.71 11.15 8.15
CA ASN A 300 4.85 11.76 9.16
C ASN A 300 4.56 10.81 10.33
N HIS A 301 3.72 11.24 11.28
CA HIS A 301 3.36 10.50 12.50
C HIS A 301 2.81 9.08 12.25
N PHE A 302 2.06 8.88 11.16
CA PHE A 302 1.37 7.62 10.87
C PHE A 302 2.05 6.79 9.78
N ASP A 303 2.94 7.37 8.98
CA ASP A 303 3.51 6.69 7.81
C ASP A 303 4.23 5.40 8.18
N ILE A 304 5.00 5.39 9.28
CA ILE A 304 5.73 4.19 9.72
C ILE A 304 4.74 3.06 10.02
N ILE A 305 3.69 3.33 10.79
CA ILE A 305 2.73 2.29 11.18
C ILE A 305 1.81 1.86 10.03
N ILE A 306 1.56 2.74 9.06
CA ILE A 306 0.85 2.38 7.82
C ILE A 306 1.71 1.45 6.97
N LEU A 307 3.00 1.76 6.81
CA LEU A 307 3.94 0.92 6.05
C LEU A 307 4.07 -0.49 6.64
N LEU A 308 4.04 -0.60 7.97
CA LEU A 308 4.05 -1.91 8.64
C LEU A 308 2.80 -2.74 8.31
N GLN A 309 1.67 -2.09 8.04
CA GLN A 309 0.38 -2.73 7.79
C GLN A 309 0.08 -3.06 6.32
N ASP A 310 0.80 -2.45 5.38
CA ASP A 310 0.54 -2.59 3.95
C ASP A 310 0.85 -4.02 3.43
N GLN A 311 -0.03 -4.62 2.63
CA GLN A 311 0.02 -6.03 2.22
C GLN A 311 0.74 -6.29 0.88
N ASP A 312 1.59 -5.36 0.44
CA ASP A 312 2.25 -5.28 -0.88
C ASP A 312 1.45 -4.54 -1.96
N THR A 313 2.22 -3.88 -2.82
CA THR A 313 1.93 -2.92 -3.89
C THR A 313 1.09 -3.46 -5.06
N ALA A 314 0.23 -4.46 -4.85
CA ALA A 314 -0.50 -5.16 -5.91
C ALA A 314 -2.04 -5.11 -5.74
N ASN A 315 -2.58 -4.10 -5.04
CA ASN A 315 -4.01 -3.88 -4.95
C ASN A 315 -4.43 -2.70 -5.87
N PRO A 316 -5.22 -2.92 -6.95
CA PRO A 316 -5.58 -1.89 -7.93
C PRO A 316 -6.36 -0.72 -7.32
N LEU A 317 -7.05 -0.94 -6.20
CA LEU A 317 -7.78 0.11 -5.47
C LEU A 317 -6.87 1.07 -4.69
N CYS A 318 -5.56 0.78 -4.64
CA CYS A 318 -4.53 1.65 -4.08
C CYS A 318 -3.72 2.40 -5.16
N GLU A 319 -3.98 2.19 -6.46
CA GLU A 319 -3.29 2.87 -7.56
C GLU A 319 -3.32 4.41 -7.54
N PRO A 320 -4.38 5.09 -7.07
CA PRO A 320 -4.33 6.55 -6.93
C PRO A 320 -3.32 7.00 -5.86
N PHE A 321 -2.89 6.11 -4.96
CA PHE A 321 -2.02 6.41 -3.83
C PHE A 321 -0.57 5.94 -4.00
N SER A 322 -0.29 5.08 -4.98
CA SER A 322 1.08 4.70 -5.38
C SER A 322 1.77 5.79 -6.20
N ASN A 323 1.01 6.62 -6.93
CA ASN A 323 1.56 7.65 -7.82
C ASN A 323 2.12 8.89 -7.09
N GLU A 324 1.67 9.20 -5.86
CA GLU A 324 2.24 10.28 -5.05
C GLU A 324 3.40 9.83 -4.14
N CYS A 325 3.67 8.53 -4.02
CA CYS A 325 4.61 7.98 -3.04
C CYS A 325 5.84 7.29 -3.66
N GLY A 326 6.30 7.78 -4.82
CA GLY A 326 7.46 7.26 -5.55
C GLY A 326 8.81 7.66 -4.95
N SER A 327 9.39 6.86 -4.05
CA SER A 327 10.87 6.83 -3.91
C SER A 327 11.44 5.50 -3.41
N VAL A 328 12.56 5.15 -4.05
CA VAL A 328 13.51 4.04 -3.80
C VAL A 328 13.84 3.82 -2.31
N THR A 329 13.72 4.86 -1.49
CA THR A 329 13.93 4.85 -0.05
C THR A 329 13.04 3.83 0.71
N LYS A 330 11.83 3.52 0.23
CA LYS A 330 10.89 2.63 0.95
C LYS A 330 11.22 1.13 0.83
N ARG A 331 11.79 0.66 -0.30
CA ARG A 331 12.26 -0.74 -0.43
C ARG A 331 13.48 -1.02 0.48
N HIS A 332 14.39 -0.06 0.58
CA HIS A 332 15.55 -0.10 1.49
C HIS A 332 15.15 -0.06 2.98
N LYS A 333 14.05 0.64 3.32
CA LYS A 333 13.56 0.81 4.71
C LYS A 333 12.73 -0.37 5.21
N LEU A 334 11.98 -1.07 4.34
CA LEU A 334 11.37 -2.35 4.68
C LEU A 334 12.45 -3.42 4.90
N PHE A 335 13.54 -3.36 4.14
CA PHE A 335 14.72 -4.22 4.26
C PHE A 335 15.49 -4.00 5.58
N GLN A 336 15.68 -2.76 6.05
CA GLN A 336 16.26 -2.45 7.36
C GLN A 336 15.43 -2.97 8.55
N LEU A 337 14.10 -2.89 8.46
CA LEU A 337 13.22 -3.45 9.48
C LEU A 337 13.18 -4.99 9.40
N LYS A 338 13.23 -5.55 8.18
CA LYS A 338 13.43 -6.99 7.95
C LYS A 338 14.77 -7.46 8.51
N ILE A 339 15.84 -6.69 8.37
CA ILE A 339 17.17 -6.95 8.96
C ILE A 339 17.09 -6.86 10.49
N MET A 340 16.38 -5.91 11.09
CA MET A 340 16.20 -5.89 12.55
C MET A 340 15.39 -7.09 13.07
N ILE A 341 14.36 -7.52 12.34
CA ILE A 341 13.52 -8.68 12.68
C ILE A 341 14.25 -10.01 12.35
N SER A 342 15.10 -10.04 11.31
CA SER A 342 15.86 -11.21 10.86
C SER A 342 17.17 -11.39 11.62
N ASN A 343 17.85 -10.30 12.04
CA ASN A 343 19.01 -10.36 12.94
C ASN A 343 18.62 -10.88 14.34
N GLN A 344 17.34 -10.92 14.69
CA GLN A 344 16.85 -11.62 15.88
C GLN A 344 16.79 -13.15 15.70
N ILE A 345 16.78 -13.66 14.46
CA ILE A 345 16.69 -15.09 14.12
C ILE A 345 18.09 -15.73 14.05
N ASP A 346 19.14 -14.96 13.71
CA ASP A 346 20.47 -15.52 13.38
C ASP A 346 21.45 -15.72 14.55
N HIS A 347 21.05 -15.49 15.81
CA HIS A 347 21.95 -15.72 16.95
C HIS A 347 22.07 -17.18 17.43
N HIS A 348 21.48 -18.16 16.72
CA HIS A 348 21.50 -19.58 17.10
C HIS A 348 22.03 -20.57 16.04
N LYS A 349 22.69 -20.12 14.97
CA LYS A 349 23.19 -21.03 13.90
C LYS A 349 24.69 -20.97 13.58
N ASN A 350 25.54 -20.58 14.52
CA ASN A 350 26.99 -20.76 14.39
C ASN A 350 27.51 -21.80 15.38
N GLU A 351 27.18 -23.07 15.13
CA GLU A 351 27.93 -24.25 15.59
C GLU A 351 27.36 -25.50 14.89
N ALA A 352 27.88 -25.81 13.70
CA ALA A 352 28.12 -27.16 13.17
C ALA A 352 28.37 -27.11 11.66
N ALA A 353 29.55 -27.61 11.27
CA ALA A 353 29.95 -27.83 9.90
C ALA A 353 29.00 -28.81 9.18
N THR A 354 28.71 -28.54 7.90
CA THR A 354 29.14 -29.41 6.78
C THR A 354 28.78 -28.73 5.46
N PHE A 355 29.79 -28.56 4.61
CA PHE A 355 29.65 -28.26 3.19
C PHE A 355 28.74 -29.30 2.52
N SER A 356 27.61 -28.88 1.96
CA SER A 356 27.00 -29.53 0.81
C SER A 356 26.42 -28.47 -0.10
N SER A 357 26.86 -28.55 -1.35
CA SER A 357 26.50 -27.75 -2.51
C SER A 357 24.99 -27.50 -2.64
N GLU A 358 24.60 -26.24 -2.59
CA GLU A 358 23.40 -25.63 -3.19
C GLU A 358 23.23 -24.27 -2.50
N HIS A 359 23.86 -23.19 -2.99
CA HIS A 359 23.50 -21.77 -2.76
C HIS A 359 24.51 -20.84 -3.49
N ASP A 360 24.61 -20.93 -4.81
CA ASP A 360 25.50 -20.06 -5.61
C ASP A 360 24.80 -18.82 -6.21
N HIS A 361 23.72 -18.32 -5.58
CA HIS A 361 23.01 -17.12 -6.06
C HIS A 361 22.81 -15.99 -5.04
N GLU A 362 23.20 -16.14 -3.76
CA GLU A 362 23.08 -15.05 -2.77
C GLU A 362 24.38 -14.26 -2.52
N ASP A 363 25.53 -14.71 -3.02
CA ASP A 363 26.85 -14.12 -2.71
C ASP A 363 27.29 -12.94 -3.60
N LEU A 364 26.42 -12.43 -4.48
CA LEU A 364 26.72 -11.25 -5.32
C LEU A 364 26.12 -9.93 -4.81
N GLU A 365 25.10 -9.98 -3.94
CA GLU A 365 24.54 -8.77 -3.29
C GLU A 365 25.25 -8.45 -1.95
N SER A 366 26.09 -9.35 -1.44
CA SER A 366 26.81 -9.19 -0.17
C SER A 366 28.13 -8.38 -0.28
N LYS A 367 28.58 -8.05 -1.49
CA LYS A 367 29.58 -6.99 -1.69
C LYS A 367 28.89 -5.65 -1.50
N MET A 368 29.05 -5.04 -0.31
CA MET A 368 28.70 -3.64 0.00
C MET A 368 28.65 -2.80 -1.28
N GLU A 369 27.46 -2.42 -1.75
CA GLU A 369 27.31 -1.65 -2.98
C GLU A 369 28.17 -0.38 -2.88
N ILE A 370 29.27 -0.36 -3.61
CA ILE A 370 30.21 0.76 -3.53
C ILE A 370 29.51 1.97 -4.12
N THR A 371 29.35 3.01 -3.30
CA THR A 371 28.68 4.24 -3.74
C THR A 371 29.67 5.17 -4.42
N VAL A 372 29.20 6.04 -5.32
CA VAL A 372 30.05 7.06 -5.98
C VAL A 372 30.79 7.91 -4.95
N GLY A 373 30.16 8.21 -3.81
CA GLY A 373 30.79 8.99 -2.74
C GLY A 373 31.98 8.32 -2.05
N GLN A 374 32.11 6.99 -2.16
CA GLN A 374 33.26 6.26 -1.61
C GLN A 374 34.45 6.21 -2.58
N ILE A 375 34.22 6.40 -3.88
CA ILE A 375 35.26 6.36 -4.92
C ILE A 375 35.69 7.75 -5.37
N VAL A 376 34.76 8.71 -5.38
CA VAL A 376 35.04 10.09 -5.79
C VAL A 376 35.50 10.91 -4.59
N ILE A 377 36.72 11.46 -4.69
CA ILE A 377 37.26 12.38 -3.70
C ILE A 377 36.51 13.71 -3.82
N ARG A 378 35.78 14.09 -2.78
CA ARG A 378 35.01 15.35 -2.73
C ARG A 378 35.91 16.51 -2.34
N SER A 379 35.65 17.69 -2.89
CA SER A 379 36.33 18.90 -2.45
C SER A 379 35.79 19.32 -1.09
N ASP A 380 36.68 19.57 -0.13
CA ASP A 380 36.32 19.99 1.23
C ASP A 380 35.72 21.40 1.29
N PHE A 381 35.85 22.21 0.22
CA PHE A 381 35.53 23.64 0.24
C PHE A 381 34.87 24.15 -1.05
N SER A 382 34.22 23.27 -1.82
CA SER A 382 33.43 23.65 -3.00
C SER A 382 32.32 24.67 -2.71
N ASN A 383 31.79 24.70 -1.47
CA ASN A 383 30.70 25.58 -1.03
C ASN A 383 31.17 26.93 -0.43
N VAL A 384 32.46 27.22 -0.48
CA VAL A 384 33.08 28.40 0.14
C VAL A 384 33.25 29.53 -0.89
N SER A 385 33.26 30.79 -0.47
CA SER A 385 33.46 31.93 -1.38
C SER A 385 34.82 31.86 -2.09
N ALA A 386 34.91 32.38 -3.33
CA ALA A 386 36.15 32.32 -4.12
C ALA A 386 37.38 32.93 -3.41
N GLN A 387 37.18 33.95 -2.58
CA GLN A 387 38.25 34.57 -1.79
C GLN A 387 38.76 33.63 -0.68
N GLU A 388 37.85 32.95 0.01
CA GLU A 388 38.22 32.03 1.09
C GLU A 388 38.75 30.70 0.51
N GLN A 389 38.28 30.26 -0.67
CA GLN A 389 38.90 29.16 -1.42
C GLN A 389 40.35 29.48 -1.77
N ALA A 390 40.64 30.68 -2.29
CA ALA A 390 42.01 31.09 -2.63
C ALA A 390 42.93 31.09 -1.39
N LYS A 391 42.42 31.54 -0.24
CA LYS A 391 43.16 31.51 1.03
C LYS A 391 43.47 30.09 1.49
N ILE A 392 42.49 29.18 1.46
CA ILE A 392 42.67 27.77 1.84
C ILE A 392 43.66 27.07 0.89
N ILE A 393 43.58 27.37 -0.41
CA ILE A 393 44.54 26.83 -1.40
C ILE A 393 45.96 27.27 -1.05
N LEU A 394 46.20 28.55 -0.75
CA LEU A 394 47.52 29.04 -0.33
C LEU A 394 48.02 28.35 0.93
N GLU A 395 47.19 28.25 1.97
CA GLU A 395 47.56 27.64 3.25
C GLU A 395 47.95 26.16 3.08
N ARG A 396 47.13 25.38 2.34
CA ARG A 396 47.39 23.95 2.12
C ARG A 396 48.54 23.71 1.14
N PHE A 397 48.63 24.48 0.05
CA PHE A 397 49.70 24.32 -0.94
C PHE A 397 51.06 24.68 -0.35
N ASN A 398 51.12 25.71 0.50
CA ASN A 398 52.36 26.13 1.16
C ASN A 398 52.64 25.40 2.48
N ALA A 399 51.79 24.44 2.86
CA ALA A 399 52.00 23.66 4.08
C ALA A 399 53.39 23.00 4.07
N GLY A 400 54.09 23.09 5.21
CA GLY A 400 55.43 22.54 5.40
C GLY A 400 56.59 23.39 4.86
N ILE A 401 56.33 24.55 4.26
CA ILE A 401 57.39 25.48 3.83
C ILE A 401 57.88 26.28 5.04
N LYS A 402 59.16 26.09 5.41
CA LYS A 402 59.80 26.82 6.52
C LYS A 402 60.41 28.16 6.07
N ASN A 403 60.95 28.21 4.85
CA ASN A 403 61.59 29.40 4.30
C ASN A 403 61.02 29.69 2.91
N SER A 404 60.33 30.83 2.76
CA SER A 404 59.67 31.22 1.51
C SER A 404 60.67 31.54 0.39
N ALA A 405 60.26 31.26 -0.85
CA ALA A 405 60.88 31.71 -2.08
C ALA A 405 60.61 33.19 -2.39
N PHE A 406 59.61 33.79 -1.74
CA PHE A 406 59.15 35.15 -1.97
C PHE A 406 59.41 36.08 -0.77
N THR A 407 59.60 37.36 -1.06
CA THR A 407 59.67 38.45 -0.07
C THR A 407 58.87 39.64 -0.56
N ASP A 408 58.24 40.34 0.39
CA ASP A 408 57.51 41.59 0.19
C ASP A 408 58.43 42.82 0.12
N ASN A 409 59.72 42.67 0.44
CA ASN A 409 60.70 43.75 0.43
C ASN A 409 61.56 43.73 -0.85
N PRO A 410 61.37 44.70 -1.79
CA PRO A 410 62.15 44.75 -3.02
C PRO A 410 63.64 45.00 -2.82
N ALA A 411 64.07 45.53 -1.66
CA ALA A 411 65.49 45.74 -1.35
C ALA A 411 66.20 44.45 -0.92
N LEU A 412 65.45 43.44 -0.48
CA LEU A 412 65.96 42.13 -0.02
C LEU A 412 65.79 41.03 -1.09
N GLY A 413 65.35 41.38 -2.30
CA GLY A 413 65.03 40.41 -3.34
C GLY A 413 65.20 40.93 -4.77
N ARG A 414 65.07 40.03 -5.75
CA ARG A 414 65.05 40.39 -7.17
C ARG A 414 63.63 40.86 -7.55
N ALA A 415 63.49 42.15 -7.88
CA ALA A 415 62.21 42.77 -8.19
C ALA A 415 61.48 42.08 -9.36
N LEU A 416 60.17 41.88 -9.19
CA LEU A 416 59.26 41.33 -10.20
C LEU A 416 58.13 42.33 -10.50
N ASP A 417 57.48 42.13 -11.65
CA ASP A 417 56.34 42.95 -12.09
C ASP A 417 55.10 42.72 -11.22
N ARG A 418 54.15 43.66 -11.32
CA ARG A 418 52.87 43.54 -10.60
C ARG A 418 52.02 42.46 -11.26
N VAL A 419 51.49 41.57 -10.43
CA VAL A 419 50.57 40.49 -10.84
C VAL A 419 49.14 40.91 -10.47
N ASP A 420 48.21 40.63 -11.37
CA ASP A 420 46.79 40.95 -11.18
C ASP A 420 46.18 40.15 -10.01
N VAL A 421 45.15 40.71 -9.36
CA VAL A 421 44.49 40.11 -8.19
C VAL A 421 43.84 38.75 -8.50
N SER A 422 43.59 38.46 -9.78
CA SER A 422 43.00 37.22 -10.27
C SER A 422 44.00 36.07 -10.44
N TYR A 423 45.29 36.32 -10.20
CA TYR A 423 46.38 35.36 -10.41
C TYR A 423 47.15 35.08 -9.11
N PHE A 424 47.73 33.89 -9.00
CA PHE A 424 48.78 33.57 -8.06
C PHE A 424 50.14 33.71 -8.75
N ALA A 425 51.15 34.12 -7.99
CA ALA A 425 52.54 34.03 -8.39
C ALA A 425 53.10 32.69 -7.94
N MET A 426 53.65 31.89 -8.85
CA MET A 426 54.20 30.57 -8.56
C MET A 426 55.73 30.58 -8.63
N GLY A 427 56.36 29.97 -7.63
CA GLY A 427 57.82 29.88 -7.55
C GLY A 427 58.25 28.59 -6.87
N HIS A 428 59.55 28.37 -6.79
CA HIS A 428 60.09 27.28 -6.00
C HIS A 428 61.39 27.63 -5.31
N ARG A 429 61.67 26.95 -4.20
CA ARG A 429 62.96 26.92 -3.51
C ARG A 429 63.42 25.48 -3.40
N ASN A 430 64.56 25.14 -4.01
CA ASN A 430 65.10 23.76 -4.04
C ASN A 430 64.07 22.72 -4.50
N GLN A 431 63.38 22.99 -5.62
CA GLN A 431 62.32 22.15 -6.16
C GLN A 431 61.15 21.91 -5.19
N VAL A 432 60.95 22.77 -4.19
CA VAL A 432 59.70 22.80 -3.40
C VAL A 432 58.87 23.96 -3.91
N ALA A 433 57.73 23.67 -4.53
CA ALA A 433 56.83 24.67 -5.08
C ALA A 433 56.09 25.45 -3.98
N GLU A 434 55.87 26.75 -4.26
CA GLU A 434 55.19 27.70 -3.40
C GLU A 434 54.30 28.63 -4.24
N LEU A 435 53.14 29.02 -3.67
CA LEU A 435 52.23 30.02 -4.23
C LEU A 435 52.23 31.29 -3.38
N LEU A 436 52.21 32.46 -4.02
CA LEU A 436 52.02 33.75 -3.38
C LEU A 436 50.76 34.42 -3.96
N ASP A 437 49.94 35.02 -3.09
CA ASP A 437 48.87 35.94 -3.49
C ASP A 437 49.33 37.39 -3.28
N PRO A 438 49.76 38.08 -4.35
CA PRO A 438 50.33 39.41 -4.25
C PRO A 438 49.28 40.48 -3.96
N ARG A 439 47.98 40.20 -4.12
CA ARG A 439 46.87 41.16 -3.91
C ARG A 439 47.11 42.52 -4.59
N GLY A 440 47.75 42.52 -5.76
CA GLY A 440 48.10 43.71 -6.54
C GLY A 440 49.32 44.50 -6.05
N GLN A 441 50.05 44.00 -5.05
CA GLN A 441 51.28 44.60 -4.52
C GLN A 441 52.53 44.10 -5.26
N ARG A 442 53.63 44.86 -5.19
CA ARG A 442 54.94 44.42 -5.70
C ARG A 442 55.53 43.38 -4.75
N PHE A 443 56.21 42.39 -5.30
CA PHE A 443 56.93 41.35 -4.56
C PHE A 443 58.26 41.05 -5.26
N ALA A 444 59.12 40.29 -4.60
CA ALA A 444 60.43 39.91 -5.12
C ALA A 444 60.77 38.45 -4.76
N LEU A 445 61.71 37.85 -5.50
CA LEU A 445 62.30 36.57 -5.08
C LEU A 445 63.35 36.82 -4.00
N THR A 446 63.31 36.02 -2.94
CA THR A 446 64.27 36.10 -1.83
C THR A 446 65.69 35.86 -2.33
N LEU A 447 66.61 36.79 -2.04
CA LEU A 447 68.05 36.62 -2.30
C LEU A 447 68.68 35.80 -1.17
N THR A 448 69.47 34.79 -1.51
CA THR A 448 70.22 33.99 -0.54
C THR A 448 71.68 33.88 -0.96
N PRO A 449 72.64 34.06 -0.04
CA PRO A 449 74.06 33.96 -0.34
C PRO A 449 74.56 32.51 -0.47
N ASP A 450 73.73 31.52 -0.16
CA ASP A 450 74.06 30.10 -0.26
C ASP A 450 73.92 29.58 -1.70
N PRO A 451 75.02 29.19 -2.38
CA PRO A 451 74.99 28.73 -3.77
C PRO A 451 74.31 27.37 -3.96
N THR A 452 74.03 26.63 -2.87
CA THR A 452 73.31 25.35 -2.93
C THR A 452 71.79 25.54 -3.02
N VAL A 453 71.30 26.75 -2.78
CA VAL A 453 69.86 27.06 -2.78
C VAL A 453 69.43 27.65 -4.12
N THR A 454 68.60 26.91 -4.86
CA THR A 454 68.02 27.37 -6.13
C THR A 454 66.61 27.93 -5.92
N ILE A 455 66.44 29.24 -6.14
CA ILE A 455 65.13 29.91 -6.12
C ILE A 455 64.80 30.39 -7.54
N LYS A 456 63.62 30.02 -8.06
CA LYS A 456 63.15 30.51 -9.37
C LYS A 456 61.67 30.87 -9.34
N TYR A 457 61.33 31.88 -10.13
CA TYR A 457 59.96 32.23 -10.48
C TYR A 457 59.50 31.34 -11.64
N LEU A 458 58.35 30.70 -11.50
CA LEU A 458 57.77 29.80 -12.49
C LEU A 458 56.73 30.49 -13.38
N GLY A 459 56.15 31.61 -12.91
CA GLY A 459 55.17 32.40 -13.65
C GLY A 459 53.90 32.69 -12.86
N GLU A 460 52.93 33.29 -13.55
CA GLU A 460 51.61 33.63 -13.03
C GLU A 460 50.62 32.53 -13.40
N VAL A 461 49.77 32.12 -12.46
CA VAL A 461 48.71 31.13 -12.69
C VAL A 461 47.37 31.71 -12.28
N ALA A 462 46.38 31.62 -13.16
CA ALA A 462 45.05 32.15 -12.86
C ALA A 462 44.43 31.38 -11.68
N LYS A 463 43.82 32.08 -10.73
CA LYS A 463 43.13 31.46 -9.58
C LYS A 463 41.99 30.53 -10.01
N THR A 464 41.45 30.75 -11.21
CA THR A 464 40.38 29.96 -11.83
C THR A 464 40.88 28.85 -12.75
N ALA A 465 42.20 28.73 -12.98
CA ALA A 465 42.75 27.71 -13.87
C ALA A 465 42.33 26.31 -13.44
N HIS A 466 41.98 25.46 -14.41
CA HIS A 466 41.48 24.11 -14.16
C HIS A 466 42.53 23.20 -13.55
N TYR A 467 43.80 23.40 -13.89
CA TYR A 467 44.90 22.65 -13.34
C TYR A 467 46.21 23.46 -13.36
N PHE A 468 46.94 23.44 -12.26
CA PHE A 468 48.30 23.97 -12.19
C PHE A 468 49.08 23.31 -11.05
N GLY A 469 50.39 23.17 -11.20
CA GLY A 469 51.20 22.47 -10.21
C GLY A 469 52.63 22.26 -10.68
N SER A 470 53.54 22.06 -9.73
CA SER A 470 54.94 21.76 -10.03
C SER A 470 55.58 21.05 -8.85
N TYR A 471 56.59 20.23 -9.12
CA TYR A 471 57.38 19.52 -8.12
C TYR A 471 56.55 18.79 -7.04
N GLY A 472 55.54 18.03 -7.46
CA GLY A 472 54.72 17.18 -6.59
C GLY A 472 53.66 17.90 -5.75
N LYS A 473 53.42 19.19 -6.01
CA LYS A 473 52.28 19.95 -5.48
C LYS A 473 51.41 20.45 -6.61
N HIS A 474 50.13 20.10 -6.55
CA HIS A 474 49.17 20.32 -7.61
C HIS A 474 47.87 20.91 -7.07
N VAL A 475 47.22 21.74 -7.86
CA VAL A 475 45.87 22.23 -7.64
C VAL A 475 45.02 21.82 -8.84
N LEU A 476 43.91 21.14 -8.57
CA LEU A 476 42.96 20.67 -9.58
C LEU A 476 41.60 21.29 -9.29
N ASN A 477 41.13 22.16 -10.17
CA ASN A 477 39.84 22.82 -10.07
C ASN A 477 38.84 22.16 -11.02
N VAL A 478 38.04 21.25 -10.46
CA VAL A 478 37.08 20.48 -11.23
C VAL A 478 35.83 21.32 -11.51
N PRO A 479 35.44 21.54 -12.78
CA PRO A 479 34.24 22.29 -13.13
C PRO A 479 32.98 21.68 -12.49
N ALA A 480 31.98 22.53 -12.25
CA ALA A 480 30.68 22.09 -11.76
C ALA A 480 30.08 21.01 -12.68
N GLY A 481 29.50 19.97 -12.09
CA GLY A 481 28.91 18.86 -12.84
C GLY A 481 29.90 17.98 -13.62
N HIS A 482 31.21 18.08 -13.36
CA HIS A 482 32.23 17.22 -13.97
C HIS A 482 32.97 16.38 -12.91
N TYR A 483 33.57 15.28 -13.35
CA TYR A 483 34.60 14.55 -12.63
C TYR A 483 35.94 14.73 -13.34
N ALA A 484 37.03 14.69 -12.58
CA ALA A 484 38.38 14.67 -13.12
C ALA A 484 39.01 13.28 -12.96
N LYS A 485 39.35 12.66 -14.09
CA LYS A 485 40.10 11.40 -14.19
C LYS A 485 41.58 11.68 -14.04
N ALA A 486 42.15 11.25 -12.93
CA ALA A 486 43.56 11.42 -12.63
C ALA A 486 44.20 10.10 -12.20
N PHE A 487 45.52 10.10 -12.11
CA PHE A 487 46.32 9.04 -11.51
C PHE A 487 47.08 9.60 -10.31
N SER A 488 47.14 8.82 -9.24
CA SER A 488 47.95 9.12 -8.06
C SER A 488 48.47 7.79 -7.52
N LYS A 489 49.77 7.72 -7.21
CA LYS A 489 50.45 6.49 -6.79
C LYS A 489 50.20 5.31 -7.77
N ASN A 490 50.19 5.59 -9.07
CA ASN A 490 49.87 4.65 -10.15
C ASN A 490 48.49 3.96 -10.05
N ARG A 491 47.52 4.60 -9.39
CA ARG A 491 46.13 4.13 -9.31
C ARG A 491 45.18 5.14 -9.94
N PRO A 492 44.14 4.70 -10.66
CA PRO A 492 43.10 5.59 -11.17
C PRO A 492 42.29 6.16 -10.01
N ILE A 493 42.11 7.48 -9.98
CA ILE A 493 41.31 8.21 -8.99
C ILE A 493 40.36 9.18 -9.70
N LEU A 494 39.18 9.37 -9.13
CA LEU A 494 38.20 10.36 -9.56
C LEU A 494 38.09 11.49 -8.53
N TYR A 495 38.26 12.73 -8.98
CA TYR A 495 38.00 13.93 -8.17
C TYR A 495 36.63 14.52 -8.53
N GLY A 496 35.86 14.90 -7.51
CA GLY A 496 34.56 15.55 -7.62
C GLY A 496 34.68 17.05 -7.89
N GLU A 497 33.54 17.71 -8.08
CA GLU A 497 33.50 19.15 -8.36
C GLU A 497 34.19 20.01 -7.29
N GLY A 498 34.77 21.14 -7.74
CA GLY A 498 35.46 22.10 -6.92
C GLY A 498 36.98 21.96 -6.88
N PRO A 499 37.65 22.84 -6.13
CA PRO A 499 39.11 22.86 -6.02
C PRO A 499 39.66 21.77 -5.08
N HIS A 500 40.76 21.15 -5.50
CA HIS A 500 41.51 20.14 -4.74
C HIS A 500 42.98 20.53 -4.68
N VAL A 501 43.58 20.46 -3.50
CA VAL A 501 45.03 20.62 -3.31
C VAL A 501 45.64 19.25 -3.06
N ILE A 502 46.54 18.86 -3.95
CA ILE A 502 47.09 17.50 -4.03
C ILE A 502 48.61 17.59 -3.82
N ILE A 503 49.11 16.90 -2.80
CA ILE A 503 50.53 16.82 -2.48
C ILE A 503 50.96 15.38 -2.74
N ASP A 504 51.32 15.09 -3.99
CA ASP A 504 51.77 13.79 -4.45
C ASP A 504 52.70 13.96 -5.67
N PRO A 505 53.99 13.57 -5.57
CA PRO A 505 54.94 13.59 -6.69
C PRO A 505 54.58 12.69 -7.87
N THR A 506 53.70 11.70 -7.65
CA THR A 506 53.27 10.72 -8.67
C THR A 506 51.92 11.06 -9.28
N PHE A 507 51.40 12.27 -9.02
CA PHE A 507 50.13 12.72 -9.54
C PHE A 507 50.22 13.05 -11.03
N GLU A 508 49.33 12.48 -11.83
CA GLU A 508 49.21 12.75 -13.26
C GLU A 508 47.77 13.08 -13.63
N PHE A 509 47.60 14.18 -14.36
CA PHE A 509 46.31 14.63 -14.89
C PHE A 509 46.50 15.22 -16.28
N ASN A 510 45.61 14.84 -17.21
CA ASN A 510 45.59 15.37 -18.57
C ASN A 510 44.42 16.35 -18.71
N GLU A 511 44.70 17.63 -18.91
CA GLU A 511 43.67 18.67 -18.99
C GLU A 511 42.73 18.52 -20.20
N GLY A 512 43.24 17.96 -21.32
CA GLY A 512 42.46 17.83 -22.56
C GLY A 512 41.44 16.67 -22.56
N SER A 513 41.64 15.64 -21.74
CA SER A 513 40.78 14.44 -21.70
C SER A 513 40.37 13.98 -20.30
N GLY A 514 40.90 14.64 -19.28
CA GLY A 514 40.72 14.30 -17.88
C GLY A 514 39.35 14.72 -17.32
N PHE A 515 38.72 15.77 -17.86
CA PHE A 515 37.38 16.15 -17.45
C PHE A 515 36.31 15.35 -18.19
N ILE A 516 35.38 14.78 -17.43
CA ILE A 516 34.21 14.07 -17.94
C ILE A 516 32.95 14.59 -17.25
N SER A 517 31.87 14.76 -18.01
CA SER A 517 30.59 15.16 -17.42
C SER A 517 30.12 14.07 -16.45
N SER A 518 29.71 14.50 -15.25
CA SER A 518 29.18 13.59 -14.23
C SER A 518 27.88 12.89 -14.66
N ASN A 519 27.21 13.42 -15.68
CA ASN A 519 25.95 12.92 -16.24
C ASN A 519 26.14 11.93 -17.40
N GLU A 520 27.38 11.65 -17.81
CA GLU A 520 27.63 10.63 -18.85
C GLU A 520 27.02 9.28 -18.43
N PRO A 521 26.35 8.56 -19.37
CA PRO A 521 25.70 7.29 -19.07
C PRO A 521 26.71 6.20 -18.68
N VAL A 522 27.94 6.30 -19.20
CA VAL A 522 29.03 5.36 -18.94
C VAL A 522 30.31 6.15 -18.72
N ILE A 523 30.95 5.97 -17.56
CA ILE A 523 32.25 6.55 -17.24
C ILE A 523 33.21 5.41 -16.93
N GLU A 524 34.20 5.22 -17.80
CA GLU A 524 35.24 4.20 -17.65
C GLU A 524 36.59 4.90 -17.38
N HIS A 525 37.27 4.48 -16.32
CA HIS A 525 38.60 4.93 -15.93
C HIS A 525 39.42 3.74 -15.42
N GLN A 526 39.95 2.96 -16.36
CA GLN A 526 40.66 1.69 -16.12
C GLN A 526 39.85 0.72 -15.25
N THR A 527 40.15 0.62 -13.96
CA THR A 527 39.45 -0.28 -13.03
C THR A 527 38.13 0.30 -12.56
N ILE A 528 37.90 1.62 -12.64
CA ILE A 528 36.69 2.27 -12.13
C ILE A 528 35.69 2.42 -13.27
N ASN A 529 34.51 1.83 -13.11
CA ASN A 529 33.42 1.90 -14.09
C ASN A 529 32.13 2.38 -13.39
N ILE A 530 31.59 3.50 -13.85
CA ILE A 530 30.31 4.05 -13.35
C ILE A 530 29.29 3.94 -14.48
N LEU A 531 28.17 3.27 -14.21
CA LEU A 531 27.10 3.01 -15.17
C LEU A 531 25.79 3.63 -14.70
N ARG A 532 25.24 4.55 -15.48
CA ARG A 532 23.92 5.17 -15.29
C ARG A 532 22.96 4.64 -16.34
N ILE A 533 21.99 3.86 -15.89
CA ILE A 533 20.97 3.27 -16.76
C ILE A 533 19.75 4.20 -16.78
N PRO A 534 19.34 4.74 -17.94
CA PRO A 534 18.17 5.60 -18.05
C PRO A 534 16.87 4.88 -17.67
N ALA A 535 15.87 5.65 -17.23
CA ALA A 535 14.55 5.12 -16.93
C ALA A 535 13.95 4.35 -18.12
N GLY A 536 13.36 3.18 -17.83
CA GLY A 536 12.78 2.32 -18.86
C GLY A 536 13.80 1.55 -19.70
N LYS A 537 15.09 1.56 -19.33
CA LYS A 537 16.15 0.81 -20.00
C LYS A 537 16.79 -0.23 -19.08
N VAL A 538 17.46 -1.21 -19.70
CA VAL A 538 18.27 -2.22 -19.02
C VAL A 538 19.63 -2.38 -19.70
N ALA A 539 20.66 -2.72 -18.92
CA ALA A 539 22.02 -2.94 -19.43
C ALA A 539 22.41 -4.41 -19.32
N LYS A 540 23.09 -4.94 -20.33
CA LYS A 540 23.75 -6.24 -20.27
C LYS A 540 25.23 -6.01 -20.00
N VAL A 541 25.76 -6.55 -18.92
CA VAL A 541 27.17 -6.39 -18.53
C VAL A 541 27.81 -7.74 -18.28
N TRP A 542 29.10 -7.83 -18.51
CA TRP A 542 29.95 -8.92 -18.03
C TRP A 542 30.77 -8.42 -16.85
N LEU A 543 30.74 -9.16 -15.75
CA LEU A 543 31.64 -9.01 -14.62
C LEU A 543 32.59 -10.21 -14.67
N GLY A 544 33.77 -10.03 -15.25
CA GLY A 544 34.65 -11.15 -15.61
C GLY A 544 33.96 -12.08 -16.62
N THR A 545 33.68 -13.32 -16.23
CA THR A 545 32.98 -14.33 -17.05
C THR A 545 31.49 -14.47 -16.72
N GLN A 546 30.98 -13.72 -15.75
CA GLN A 546 29.58 -13.83 -15.33
C GLN A 546 28.70 -12.81 -16.07
N PRO A 547 27.63 -13.25 -16.77
CA PRO A 547 26.68 -12.35 -17.38
C PRO A 547 25.74 -11.77 -16.30
N VAL A 548 25.48 -10.46 -16.35
CA VAL A 548 24.53 -9.78 -15.45
C VAL A 548 23.64 -8.83 -16.25
N ILE A 549 22.35 -8.80 -15.93
CA ILE A 549 21.40 -7.82 -16.48
C ILE A 549 21.05 -6.82 -15.38
N LEU A 550 21.31 -5.54 -15.62
CA LEU A 550 21.09 -4.46 -14.67
C LEU A 550 19.88 -3.61 -15.09
N GLU A 551 19.00 -3.32 -14.14
CA GLU A 551 17.83 -2.46 -14.35
C GLU A 551 18.11 -0.99 -14.00
N SER A 552 17.31 -0.09 -14.55
CA SER A 552 17.37 1.34 -14.20
C SER A 552 17.13 1.56 -12.70
N ARG A 553 18.01 2.35 -12.08
CA ARG A 553 17.85 2.81 -10.70
C ARG A 553 18.29 4.28 -10.56
N ARG A 554 17.97 4.91 -9.43
CA ARG A 554 18.31 6.34 -9.19
C ARG A 554 19.81 6.56 -9.05
N ASP A 555 20.48 5.69 -8.29
CA ASP A 555 21.91 5.77 -8.06
C ASP A 555 22.69 5.02 -9.15
N PRO A 556 23.81 5.54 -9.65
CA PRO A 556 24.61 4.81 -10.63
C PRO A 556 25.15 3.50 -10.04
N TYR A 557 25.37 2.51 -10.90
CA TYR A 557 26.16 1.33 -10.56
C TYR A 557 27.63 1.69 -10.60
N VAL A 558 28.41 1.20 -9.63
CA VAL A 558 29.86 1.41 -9.61
C VAL A 558 30.57 0.08 -9.46
N PHE A 559 31.51 -0.18 -10.36
CA PHE A 559 32.32 -1.38 -10.39
C PHE A 559 33.79 -0.99 -10.33
N VAL A 560 34.54 -1.64 -9.44
CA VAL A 560 36.00 -1.53 -9.38
C VAL A 560 36.60 -2.83 -9.90
N ASP A 561 36.53 -3.01 -11.21
CA ASP A 561 36.96 -4.23 -11.92
C ASP A 561 37.49 -3.87 -13.31
N ALA A 562 38.68 -4.36 -13.64
CA ALA A 562 39.31 -4.18 -14.95
C ALA A 562 38.66 -5.05 -16.06
N GLN A 563 37.94 -6.11 -15.67
CA GLN A 563 37.29 -7.04 -16.61
C GLN A 563 35.83 -6.67 -16.89
N PHE A 564 35.35 -5.54 -16.38
CA PHE A 564 34.01 -5.03 -16.68
C PHE A 564 33.83 -4.81 -18.18
N ARG A 565 32.74 -5.33 -18.76
CA ARG A 565 32.40 -5.11 -20.17
C ARG A 565 30.91 -4.89 -20.37
N LEU A 566 30.54 -3.73 -20.92
CA LEU A 566 29.16 -3.43 -21.34
C LEU A 566 28.87 -4.03 -22.72
N VAL A 567 27.72 -4.69 -22.88
CA VAL A 567 27.26 -5.27 -24.15
C VAL A 567 26.23 -4.36 -24.79
N SER A 568 26.62 -3.70 -25.88
CA SER A 568 25.74 -2.84 -26.66
C SER A 568 24.91 -3.66 -27.67
N PRO A 569 23.60 -3.38 -27.82
CA PRO A 569 22.73 -3.97 -28.85
C PRO A 569 23.29 -3.88 -30.28
N ASP A 570 24.00 -2.80 -30.62
CA ASP A 570 24.43 -2.50 -32.01
C ASP A 570 25.92 -2.81 -32.27
N GLY A 571 26.56 -3.63 -31.42
CA GLY A 571 27.95 -4.05 -31.64
C GLY A 571 28.99 -2.92 -31.52
N GLY A 572 28.68 -1.83 -30.80
CA GLY A 572 29.66 -0.78 -30.44
C GLY A 572 29.37 0.64 -30.92
N LYS A 573 28.22 0.91 -31.56
CA LYS A 573 27.81 2.29 -31.87
C LYS A 573 27.17 2.95 -30.63
N LYS A 574 27.63 4.16 -30.30
CA LYS A 574 27.22 4.94 -29.11
C LYS A 574 25.71 5.28 -29.03
N THR A 575 24.92 4.97 -30.07
CA THR A 575 23.49 5.30 -30.16
C THR A 575 22.58 4.24 -29.50
N GLY A 576 23.07 3.03 -29.26
CA GLY A 576 22.30 1.94 -28.64
C GLY A 576 23.11 1.23 -27.56
N MET A 577 23.25 1.84 -26.37
CA MET A 577 23.99 1.24 -25.24
C MET A 577 23.11 0.38 -24.32
N PHE A 578 21.79 0.57 -24.36
CA PHE A 578 20.84 -0.06 -23.45
C PHE A 578 19.67 -0.69 -24.19
N TYR A 579 19.15 -1.78 -23.65
CA TYR A 579 17.95 -2.47 -24.13
C TYR A 579 16.69 -1.84 -23.52
N ASN A 580 15.53 -2.06 -24.11
CA ASN A 580 14.28 -1.53 -23.57
C ASN A 580 13.79 -2.45 -22.44
N SER A 581 13.39 -1.87 -21.31
CA SER A 581 12.87 -2.65 -20.17
C SER A 581 11.54 -3.35 -20.45
N ILE A 582 10.79 -2.81 -21.43
CA ILE A 582 9.48 -3.32 -21.88
C ILE A 582 9.63 -4.57 -22.75
N ASP A 583 10.83 -4.84 -23.28
CA ASP A 583 11.06 -6.01 -24.11
C ASP A 583 10.70 -7.28 -23.32
N THR A 584 9.79 -8.08 -23.88
CA THR A 584 9.19 -9.25 -23.23
C THR A 584 10.18 -10.38 -23.02
N TYR A 585 11.27 -10.40 -23.78
CA TYR A 585 12.35 -11.36 -23.67
C TYR A 585 13.72 -10.70 -23.85
N ILE A 586 14.63 -10.91 -22.91
CA ILE A 586 16.02 -10.48 -22.99
C ILE A 586 16.93 -11.61 -22.52
N GLU A 587 17.85 -12.03 -23.38
CA GLU A 587 18.85 -13.07 -23.09
C GLU A 587 20.26 -12.49 -22.99
N HIS A 588 21.02 -12.94 -22.00
CA HIS A 588 22.42 -12.60 -21.79
C HIS A 588 23.19 -13.78 -21.18
N GLY A 589 23.90 -14.54 -22.02
CA GLY A 589 24.59 -15.76 -21.59
C GLY A 589 23.61 -16.79 -21.04
N SER A 590 23.83 -17.23 -19.79
CA SER A 590 22.92 -18.13 -19.09
C SER A 590 21.66 -17.46 -18.55
N ILE A 591 21.58 -16.12 -18.53
CA ILE A 591 20.46 -15.39 -17.94
C ILE A 591 19.39 -15.08 -18.99
N LYS A 592 18.15 -15.43 -18.67
CA LYS A 592 16.94 -15.14 -19.45
C LYS A 592 15.98 -14.34 -18.60
N ARG A 593 15.62 -13.14 -19.07
CA ARG A 593 14.63 -12.25 -18.47
C ARG A 593 13.36 -12.30 -19.32
N ILE A 594 12.28 -12.82 -18.76
CA ILE A 594 11.00 -13.06 -19.44
C ILE A 594 9.89 -12.27 -18.73
N ILE A 595 9.08 -11.52 -19.49
CA ILE A 595 7.89 -10.81 -19.02
C ILE A 595 6.69 -11.25 -19.88
N PRO A 596 5.88 -12.21 -19.42
CA PRO A 596 4.59 -12.50 -20.02
C PRO A 596 3.58 -11.40 -19.69
N HIS A 597 2.77 -10.99 -20.67
CA HIS A 597 1.71 -10.00 -20.47
C HIS A 597 0.42 -10.62 -19.89
N THR A 598 -0.46 -9.78 -19.37
CA THR A 598 -1.75 -10.22 -18.82
C THR A 598 -2.56 -10.93 -19.90
N GLY A 599 -2.91 -12.19 -19.63
CA GLY A 599 -3.64 -13.02 -20.60
C GLY A 599 -2.75 -13.73 -21.62
N GLU A 600 -1.44 -13.78 -21.39
CA GLU A 600 -0.48 -14.62 -22.11
C GLU A 600 0.41 -15.37 -21.11
N VAL A 601 0.94 -16.53 -21.52
CA VAL A 601 1.92 -17.31 -20.78
C VAL A 601 3.16 -17.54 -21.63
N ALA A 602 4.34 -17.59 -21.01
CA ALA A 602 5.57 -17.94 -21.70
C ALA A 602 5.81 -19.45 -21.69
N ILE A 603 6.17 -19.99 -22.84
CA ILE A 603 6.54 -21.39 -23.05
C ILE A 603 8.04 -21.49 -23.09
N THR A 604 8.58 -22.33 -22.22
CA THR A 604 10.00 -22.57 -22.09
C THR A 604 10.30 -24.05 -21.93
N TYR A 605 11.54 -24.46 -22.21
CA TYR A 605 11.98 -25.84 -22.06
C TYR A 605 13.25 -25.89 -21.22
N ASN A 606 13.21 -26.60 -20.10
CA ASN A 606 14.39 -26.87 -19.28
C ASN A 606 14.88 -28.29 -19.57
N ASN A 607 16.05 -28.44 -20.20
CA ASN A 607 16.55 -29.75 -20.66
C ASN A 607 15.53 -30.54 -21.52
N GLY A 608 14.70 -29.84 -22.30
CA GLY A 608 13.64 -30.45 -23.12
C GLY A 608 12.32 -30.73 -22.38
N ILE A 609 12.24 -30.47 -21.07
CA ILE A 609 10.98 -30.56 -20.31
C ILE A 609 10.24 -29.23 -20.41
N LEU A 610 8.98 -29.28 -20.88
CA LEU A 610 8.10 -28.13 -20.99
C LEU A 610 7.91 -27.47 -19.61
N THR A 611 8.06 -26.16 -19.55
CA THR A 611 7.81 -25.33 -18.36
C THR A 611 7.03 -24.09 -18.79
N VAL A 612 5.83 -23.92 -18.24
CA VAL A 612 4.97 -22.77 -18.51
C VAL A 612 5.18 -21.71 -17.44
N ILE A 613 5.51 -20.49 -17.86
CA ILE A 613 5.72 -19.35 -16.97
C ILE A 613 4.51 -18.41 -17.09
N PRO A 614 3.65 -18.33 -16.06
CA PRO A 614 2.49 -17.43 -16.07
C PRO A 614 2.91 -15.96 -15.91
N PRO A 615 2.02 -15.01 -16.26
CA PRO A 615 2.29 -13.60 -16.07
C PRO A 615 2.43 -13.31 -14.57
N PRO A 616 3.55 -12.72 -14.13
CA PRO A 616 3.81 -12.48 -12.73
C PRO A 616 2.84 -11.44 -12.18
N LYS A 617 2.24 -11.73 -11.02
CA LYS A 617 1.24 -10.87 -10.36
C LYS A 617 1.77 -9.46 -10.04
N ASP A 618 3.08 -9.35 -9.84
CA ASP A 618 3.77 -8.11 -9.51
C ASP A 618 4.23 -7.32 -10.74
N GLY A 619 4.01 -7.84 -11.97
CA GLY A 619 4.52 -7.27 -13.22
C GLY A 619 6.05 -7.28 -13.36
N LYS A 620 6.76 -7.91 -12.42
CA LYS A 620 8.22 -8.02 -12.42
C LYS A 620 8.68 -9.12 -13.38
N PRO A 621 9.82 -8.96 -14.07
CA PRO A 621 10.35 -10.00 -14.93
C PRO A 621 10.70 -11.28 -14.14
N VAL A 622 10.45 -12.42 -14.76
CA VAL A 622 10.96 -13.71 -14.33
C VAL A 622 12.39 -13.85 -14.86
N ILE A 623 13.36 -14.00 -13.96
CA ILE A 623 14.77 -14.17 -14.31
C ILE A 623 15.16 -15.62 -14.07
N ILE A 624 15.65 -16.28 -15.13
CA ILE A 624 16.15 -17.65 -15.07
C ILE A 624 17.64 -17.63 -15.40
N ASN A 625 18.46 -18.20 -14.53
CA ASN A 625 19.89 -18.34 -14.76
C ASN A 625 20.22 -19.82 -15.05
N SER A 626 20.04 -20.23 -16.30
CA SER A 626 20.39 -21.58 -16.76
C SER A 626 20.72 -21.56 -18.25
N ALA A 627 21.88 -22.12 -18.60
CA ALA A 627 22.31 -22.27 -19.98
C ALA A 627 21.47 -23.30 -20.76
N THR A 628 20.82 -24.24 -20.06
CA THR A 628 20.05 -25.32 -20.68
C THR A 628 18.55 -25.04 -20.76
N HIS A 629 18.11 -23.92 -20.21
CA HIS A 629 16.73 -23.45 -20.27
C HIS A 629 16.55 -22.62 -21.53
N ASN A 630 15.66 -23.03 -22.43
CA ASN A 630 15.39 -22.37 -23.70
C ASN A 630 13.99 -21.73 -23.72
N PHE A 631 13.86 -20.59 -24.36
CA PHE A 631 12.58 -19.90 -24.55
C PHE A 631 12.03 -20.18 -25.95
N ASP A 632 10.74 -20.53 -26.05
CA ASP A 632 10.08 -20.93 -27.31
C ASP A 632 9.03 -19.89 -27.79
N GLY A 633 8.41 -19.15 -26.87
CA GLY A 633 7.52 -18.05 -27.20
C GLY A 633 6.40 -17.84 -26.20
N PHE A 634 5.43 -17.00 -26.59
CA PHE A 634 4.23 -16.73 -25.80
C PHE A 634 2.99 -17.40 -26.39
N ILE A 635 2.03 -17.75 -25.54
CA ILE A 635 0.70 -18.27 -25.91
C ILE A 635 -0.36 -17.42 -25.20
N SER A 636 -1.38 -16.99 -25.94
CA SER A 636 -2.50 -16.23 -25.38
C SER A 636 -3.51 -17.14 -24.67
N THR A 637 -3.74 -16.88 -23.39
CA THR A 637 -4.78 -17.50 -22.55
C THR A 637 -6.02 -16.60 -22.43
N SER A 638 -6.08 -15.52 -23.20
CA SER A 638 -7.25 -14.64 -23.27
C SER A 638 -8.34 -15.27 -24.13
N LEU A 639 -9.56 -14.71 -24.06
CA LEU A 639 -10.65 -15.12 -24.94
C LEU A 639 -10.29 -14.79 -26.38
N GLN A 640 -10.12 -15.81 -27.21
CA GLN A 640 -9.85 -15.68 -28.63
C GLN A 640 -11.12 -16.01 -29.40
N THR A 641 -11.40 -15.25 -30.47
CA THR A 641 -12.51 -15.53 -31.37
C THR A 641 -11.95 -15.81 -32.75
N CYS A 642 -12.18 -17.01 -33.26
CA CYS A 642 -11.75 -17.42 -34.58
C CYS A 642 -12.95 -17.67 -35.50
N LEU A 643 -12.74 -17.35 -36.77
CA LEU A 643 -13.67 -17.62 -37.86
C LEU A 643 -13.18 -18.86 -38.61
N PHE A 644 -14.02 -19.88 -38.70
CA PHE A 644 -13.75 -21.10 -39.45
C PHE A 644 -14.70 -21.21 -40.66
N PRO A 645 -14.20 -21.49 -41.88
CA PRO A 645 -12.83 -21.91 -42.19
C PRO A 645 -11.75 -20.83 -41.99
N SER A 646 -10.60 -21.23 -41.44
CA SER A 646 -9.47 -20.31 -41.16
C SER A 646 -8.83 -19.78 -42.44
N LYS A 647 -8.02 -18.72 -42.33
CA LYS A 647 -7.31 -18.16 -43.50
C LYS A 647 -6.38 -19.20 -44.15
N GLU A 648 -5.73 -20.03 -43.34
CA GLU A 648 -4.83 -21.09 -43.80
C GLU A 648 -5.60 -22.18 -44.54
N THR A 649 -6.74 -22.63 -44.00
CA THR A 649 -7.63 -23.60 -44.66
C THR A 649 -8.21 -23.06 -45.96
N LYS A 650 -8.58 -21.78 -46.02
CA LYS A 650 -9.02 -21.13 -47.26
C LYS A 650 -7.89 -21.07 -48.30
N GLN A 651 -6.67 -20.78 -47.88
CA GLN A 651 -5.50 -20.76 -48.76
C GLN A 651 -5.16 -22.16 -49.29
N GLN A 652 -5.24 -23.20 -48.45
CA GLN A 652 -5.09 -24.60 -48.87
C GLN A 652 -6.16 -24.98 -49.89
N ALA A 653 -7.43 -24.65 -49.64
CA ALA A 653 -8.53 -24.92 -50.57
C ALA A 653 -8.38 -24.17 -51.91
N MET A 654 -7.72 -23.00 -51.93
CA MET A 654 -7.35 -22.29 -53.16
C MET A 654 -6.19 -23.01 -53.88
N ASP A 655 -5.18 -23.46 -53.14
CA ASP A 655 -4.00 -24.13 -53.69
C ASP A 655 -4.36 -25.50 -54.31
N ASP A 656 -5.22 -26.29 -53.65
CA ASP A 656 -5.72 -27.58 -54.13
C ASP A 656 -6.55 -27.44 -55.43
N ASN A 657 -7.18 -26.29 -55.62
CA ASN A 657 -8.07 -25.99 -56.74
C ASN A 657 -7.42 -25.13 -57.85
N LYS A 658 -6.12 -24.83 -57.78
CA LYS A 658 -5.40 -23.98 -58.76
C LYS A 658 -5.52 -24.43 -60.23
N ASN A 659 -5.85 -25.70 -60.49
CA ASN A 659 -5.98 -26.26 -61.84
C ASN A 659 -7.42 -26.27 -62.39
N ASN A 660 -8.43 -25.83 -61.62
CA ASN A 660 -9.83 -25.93 -61.99
C ASN A 660 -10.43 -24.53 -62.27
N LYS A 661 -10.80 -24.23 -63.53
CA LYS A 661 -11.21 -22.88 -63.98
C LYS A 661 -12.61 -22.41 -63.53
N SER A 662 -13.28 -23.16 -62.68
CA SER A 662 -14.67 -22.94 -62.27
C SER A 662 -14.86 -23.34 -60.80
N VAL A 663 -14.05 -22.77 -59.90
CA VAL A 663 -14.22 -23.04 -58.46
C VAL A 663 -15.26 -22.08 -57.93
N ASN A 664 -16.37 -22.64 -57.45
CA ASN A 664 -17.45 -21.84 -56.88
C ASN A 664 -16.95 -21.14 -55.61
N SER A 665 -17.14 -19.82 -55.50
CA SER A 665 -16.69 -19.03 -54.34
C SER A 665 -17.23 -19.54 -52.99
N ASP A 666 -18.35 -20.26 -53.03
CA ASP A 666 -18.96 -20.91 -51.88
C ASP A 666 -18.15 -22.12 -51.37
N GLU A 667 -17.45 -22.86 -52.24
CA GLU A 667 -16.65 -24.05 -51.87
C GLU A 667 -15.36 -23.69 -51.14
N ILE A 668 -14.86 -22.46 -51.34
CA ILE A 668 -13.66 -21.94 -50.67
C ILE A 668 -14.03 -21.29 -49.34
N ASN A 669 -15.16 -20.57 -49.29
CA ASN A 669 -15.53 -19.76 -48.13
C ASN A 669 -16.38 -20.51 -47.10
N LEU A 670 -17.03 -21.60 -47.48
CA LEU A 670 -17.93 -22.37 -46.63
C LEU A 670 -17.40 -23.80 -46.48
N LYS A 671 -17.51 -24.37 -45.28
CA LYS A 671 -17.38 -25.82 -45.13
C LYS A 671 -18.69 -26.48 -45.52
N ILE A 672 -18.66 -27.37 -46.51
CA ILE A 672 -19.86 -28.01 -47.05
C ILE A 672 -20.11 -29.34 -46.33
N PHE A 673 -21.34 -29.51 -45.87
CA PHE A 673 -21.87 -30.73 -45.27
C PHE A 673 -23.09 -31.22 -46.05
N GLN A 674 -23.42 -32.49 -45.89
CA GLN A 674 -24.62 -33.10 -46.47
C GLN A 674 -25.59 -33.50 -45.35
N THR A 675 -26.86 -33.10 -45.46
CA THR A 675 -27.90 -33.43 -44.49
C THR A 675 -28.39 -34.88 -44.65
N ARG A 676 -29.21 -35.35 -43.71
CA ARG A 676 -29.90 -36.66 -43.80
C ARG A 676 -30.66 -36.85 -45.12
N ASP A 677 -31.22 -35.76 -45.64
CA ASP A 677 -32.03 -35.73 -46.87
C ASP A 677 -31.18 -35.49 -48.14
N SER A 678 -29.86 -35.71 -48.06
CA SER A 678 -28.89 -35.54 -49.15
C SER A 678 -28.69 -34.10 -49.66
N LEU A 679 -29.10 -33.08 -48.90
CA LEU A 679 -28.95 -31.67 -49.30
C LEU A 679 -27.60 -31.10 -48.87
N ARG A 680 -26.98 -30.30 -49.73
CA ARG A 680 -25.68 -29.65 -49.45
C ARG A 680 -25.88 -28.31 -48.75
N VAL A 681 -25.23 -28.16 -47.60
CA VAL A 681 -25.30 -26.97 -46.75
C VAL A 681 -23.88 -26.47 -46.47
N GLY A 682 -23.60 -25.21 -46.82
CA GLY A 682 -22.35 -24.54 -46.50
C GLY A 682 -22.46 -23.80 -45.16
N VAL A 683 -21.44 -23.95 -44.31
CA VAL A 683 -21.43 -23.41 -42.95
C VAL A 683 -20.17 -22.61 -42.66
N VAL A 684 -20.34 -21.49 -41.94
CA VAL A 684 -19.27 -20.69 -41.33
C VAL A 684 -19.50 -20.62 -39.83
N LEU A 685 -18.46 -20.90 -39.06
CA LEU A 685 -18.51 -20.95 -37.61
C LEU A 685 -17.67 -19.84 -37.00
N ILE A 686 -18.22 -19.18 -35.99
CA ILE A 686 -17.49 -18.32 -35.07
C ILE A 686 -17.33 -19.11 -33.78
N VAL A 687 -16.07 -19.41 -33.44
CA VAL A 687 -15.72 -20.14 -32.23
C VAL A 687 -14.90 -19.24 -31.34
N ALA A 688 -15.45 -18.94 -30.16
CA ALA A 688 -14.74 -18.23 -29.12
C ALA A 688 -14.29 -19.24 -28.06
N PHE A 689 -12.99 -19.30 -27.82
CA PHE A 689 -12.38 -20.26 -26.90
C PHE A 689 -11.31 -19.59 -26.03
N LYS A 690 -10.96 -20.26 -24.94
CA LYS A 690 -9.91 -19.85 -24.02
C LYS A 690 -9.05 -21.05 -23.67
N ILE A 691 -7.73 -20.87 -23.66
CA ILE A 691 -6.82 -21.90 -23.16
C ILE A 691 -6.79 -21.80 -21.63
N VAL A 692 -7.30 -22.83 -20.95
CA VAL A 692 -7.35 -22.90 -19.49
C VAL A 692 -6.11 -23.61 -18.95
N ASP A 693 -5.70 -24.69 -19.61
CA ASP A 693 -4.50 -25.44 -19.28
C ASP A 693 -3.51 -25.42 -20.47
N PRO A 694 -2.60 -24.44 -20.50
CA PRO A 694 -1.61 -24.30 -21.58
C PRO A 694 -0.56 -25.43 -21.57
N GLU A 695 -0.29 -26.05 -20.42
CA GLU A 695 0.70 -27.13 -20.33
C GLU A 695 0.16 -28.39 -21.02
N LEU A 696 -1.10 -28.74 -20.74
CA LEU A 696 -1.80 -29.84 -21.40
C LEU A 696 -1.97 -29.61 -22.91
N ALA A 697 -2.35 -28.38 -23.30
CA ALA A 697 -2.59 -28.03 -24.70
C ALA A 697 -1.30 -28.14 -25.54
N VAL A 698 -0.18 -27.58 -25.05
CA VAL A 698 1.10 -27.63 -25.76
C VAL A 698 1.69 -29.03 -25.78
N THR A 699 1.55 -29.80 -24.69
CA THR A 699 2.06 -31.18 -24.64
C THR A 699 1.35 -32.10 -25.64
N LYS A 700 0.03 -31.93 -25.84
CA LYS A 700 -0.75 -32.78 -26.74
C LYS A 700 -0.75 -32.32 -28.19
N LEU A 701 -0.84 -31.00 -28.43
CA LEU A 701 -1.07 -30.45 -29.77
C LEU A 701 0.15 -29.68 -30.33
N GLY A 702 1.11 -29.33 -29.47
CA GLY A 702 2.14 -28.34 -29.80
C GLY A 702 1.56 -26.93 -29.92
N LYS A 703 2.43 -25.91 -29.85
CA LYS A 703 2.01 -24.50 -29.91
C LYS A 703 1.25 -24.15 -31.20
N GLU A 704 1.71 -24.63 -32.35
CA GLU A 704 1.13 -24.33 -33.67
C GLU A 704 -0.09 -25.21 -34.02
N GLY A 705 -0.27 -26.37 -33.36
CA GLY A 705 -1.34 -27.31 -33.64
C GLY A 705 -2.68 -27.01 -32.99
N ILE A 706 -2.75 -26.02 -32.08
CA ILE A 706 -3.96 -25.70 -31.31
C ILE A 706 -5.10 -25.21 -32.23
N LEU A 707 -4.84 -24.23 -33.08
CA LEU A 707 -5.85 -23.66 -33.97
C LEU A 707 -6.38 -24.68 -35.00
N PRO A 708 -5.52 -25.43 -35.73
CA PRO A 708 -5.97 -26.50 -36.62
C PRO A 708 -6.81 -27.58 -35.92
N HIS A 709 -6.47 -27.93 -34.69
CA HIS A 709 -7.23 -28.92 -33.92
C HIS A 709 -8.65 -28.44 -33.61
N ILE A 710 -8.78 -27.20 -33.10
CA ILE A 710 -10.09 -26.61 -32.80
C ILE A 710 -10.96 -26.55 -34.06
N GLU A 711 -10.40 -26.15 -35.20
CA GLU A 711 -11.10 -26.10 -36.49
C GLU A 711 -11.61 -27.47 -36.91
N ASN A 712 -10.76 -28.50 -36.86
CA ASN A 712 -11.11 -29.86 -37.27
C ASN A 712 -12.19 -30.48 -36.39
N VAL A 713 -12.09 -30.34 -35.05
CA VAL A 713 -13.10 -30.87 -34.12
C VAL A 713 -14.42 -30.12 -34.27
N SER A 714 -14.37 -28.79 -34.43
CA SER A 714 -15.57 -27.96 -34.66
C SER A 714 -16.33 -28.40 -35.92
N PHE A 715 -15.62 -28.69 -37.02
CA PHE A 715 -16.24 -29.19 -38.24
C PHE A 715 -16.71 -30.64 -38.13
N ALA A 716 -16.00 -31.50 -37.40
CA ALA A 716 -16.42 -32.88 -37.21
C ALA A 716 -17.75 -32.96 -36.45
N ASP A 717 -17.90 -32.21 -35.36
CA ASP A 717 -19.13 -32.18 -34.58
C ASP A 717 -20.28 -31.47 -35.29
N MET A 718 -19.98 -30.39 -36.02
CA MET A 718 -20.97 -29.73 -36.87
C MET A 718 -21.46 -30.68 -37.98
N GLY A 719 -20.56 -31.44 -38.59
CA GLY A 719 -20.90 -32.45 -39.59
C GLY A 719 -21.83 -33.53 -39.04
N LYS A 720 -21.53 -34.08 -37.85
CA LYS A 720 -22.41 -35.06 -37.18
C LYS A 720 -23.80 -34.48 -36.92
N ALA A 721 -23.88 -33.23 -36.45
CA ALA A 721 -25.16 -32.58 -36.16
C ALA A 721 -25.99 -32.35 -37.43
N ILE A 722 -25.37 -31.86 -38.51
CA ILE A 722 -26.05 -31.60 -39.79
C ILE A 722 -26.50 -32.90 -40.46
N GLN A 723 -25.71 -33.96 -40.39
CA GLN A 723 -26.06 -35.27 -40.95
C GLN A 723 -27.27 -35.91 -40.25
N LEU A 724 -27.52 -35.58 -38.98
CA LEU A 724 -28.66 -36.07 -38.22
C LEU A 724 -29.91 -35.19 -38.38
N SER A 725 -29.73 -33.97 -38.89
CA SER A 725 -30.81 -33.00 -39.04
C SER A 725 -31.56 -33.12 -40.37
N THR A 726 -32.86 -32.81 -40.30
CA THR A 726 -33.77 -32.75 -41.46
C THR A 726 -33.79 -31.34 -42.04
N LEU A 727 -34.31 -31.21 -43.26
CA LEU A 727 -34.47 -29.91 -43.92
C LEU A 727 -35.29 -28.89 -43.09
N GLN A 728 -36.31 -29.32 -42.35
CA GLN A 728 -37.13 -28.45 -41.51
C GLN A 728 -36.36 -27.86 -40.33
N GLU A 729 -35.48 -28.64 -39.68
CA GLU A 729 -34.66 -28.17 -38.56
C GLU A 729 -33.64 -27.11 -39.00
N VAL A 730 -33.01 -27.32 -40.17
CA VAL A 730 -32.05 -26.38 -40.77
C VAL A 730 -32.73 -25.06 -41.16
N MET A 731 -33.99 -25.11 -41.62
CA MET A 731 -34.77 -23.92 -41.98
C MET A 731 -35.29 -23.13 -40.78
N TYR A 732 -35.67 -23.82 -39.70
CA TYR A 732 -36.07 -23.17 -38.44
C TYR A 732 -34.91 -22.35 -37.83
N PHE A 733 -33.68 -22.83 -38.00
CA PHE A 733 -32.46 -22.14 -37.60
C PHE A 733 -32.21 -20.84 -38.40
N ASN A 734 -32.50 -20.81 -39.70
CA ASN A 734 -32.29 -19.61 -40.54
C ASN A 734 -33.33 -18.49 -40.32
N ASN A 735 -34.51 -18.81 -39.77
CA ASN A 735 -35.62 -17.87 -39.60
C ASN A 735 -35.72 -17.24 -38.19
N THR A 736 -34.92 -17.70 -37.22
CA THR A 736 -34.92 -17.16 -35.85
C THR A 736 -33.89 -16.03 -35.72
N LYS A 737 -34.38 -14.79 -35.53
CA LYS A 737 -33.50 -13.66 -35.19
C LYS A 737 -32.89 -13.85 -33.80
N PRO A 738 -31.62 -13.47 -33.56
CA PRO A 738 -31.03 -13.53 -32.23
C PRO A 738 -31.73 -12.50 -31.32
N GLY A 739 -32.43 -12.96 -30.29
CA GLY A 739 -32.98 -12.08 -29.23
C GLY A 739 -34.45 -12.26 -28.85
N ALA A 740 -35.21 -13.16 -29.47
CA ALA A 740 -36.59 -13.47 -29.06
C ALA A 740 -36.67 -14.83 -28.36
N ALA A 741 -36.15 -14.93 -27.14
CA ALA A 741 -36.40 -16.09 -26.28
C ALA A 741 -37.56 -15.77 -25.32
N ASN A 742 -38.75 -16.31 -25.60
CA ASN A 742 -39.82 -16.41 -24.61
C ASN A 742 -39.62 -17.68 -23.78
N ALA A 743 -39.90 -17.58 -22.48
CA ALA A 743 -39.48 -18.53 -21.43
C ALA A 743 -40.31 -19.82 -21.29
N GLU A 744 -41.05 -20.25 -22.32
CA GLU A 744 -41.84 -21.48 -22.25
C GLU A 744 -41.80 -22.27 -23.56
N GLU A 745 -40.67 -22.91 -23.88
CA GLU A 745 -40.66 -24.02 -24.85
C GLU A 745 -39.78 -25.17 -24.37
N THR A 746 -40.47 -26.22 -23.95
CA THR A 746 -39.94 -27.52 -23.55
C THR A 746 -39.40 -28.30 -24.75
N GLN A 747 -38.14 -28.77 -24.65
CA GLN A 747 -37.59 -29.97 -25.33
C GLN A 747 -37.42 -29.99 -26.86
N LEU A 748 -36.85 -28.95 -27.49
CA LEU A 748 -36.08 -29.14 -28.73
C LEU A 748 -34.67 -28.55 -28.57
N GLN A 749 -33.65 -29.39 -28.40
CA GLN A 749 -32.26 -28.93 -28.46
C GLN A 749 -31.97 -28.43 -29.88
N THR A 750 -31.62 -27.15 -30.01
CA THR A 750 -31.22 -26.59 -31.30
C THR A 750 -29.94 -27.27 -31.81
N ILE A 751 -29.71 -27.28 -33.13
CA ILE A 751 -28.50 -27.83 -33.76
C ILE A 751 -27.24 -27.25 -33.09
N GLN A 752 -27.27 -25.95 -32.76
CA GLN A 752 -26.20 -25.25 -32.09
C GLN A 752 -25.93 -25.76 -30.67
N ASP A 753 -26.96 -26.11 -29.90
CA ASP A 753 -26.81 -26.64 -28.53
C ASP A 753 -26.18 -28.04 -28.52
N ARG A 754 -26.54 -28.89 -29.50
CA ARG A 754 -25.95 -30.23 -29.66
C ARG A 754 -24.45 -30.14 -29.97
N VAL A 755 -24.08 -29.27 -30.92
CA VAL A 755 -22.68 -29.06 -31.29
C VAL A 755 -21.90 -28.42 -30.15
N LYS A 756 -22.48 -27.43 -29.46
CA LYS A 756 -21.83 -26.76 -28.33
C LYS A 756 -21.51 -27.73 -27.19
N THR A 757 -22.42 -28.65 -26.88
CA THR A 757 -22.23 -29.61 -25.78
C THR A 757 -21.11 -30.61 -26.08
N ASN A 758 -21.09 -31.17 -27.30
CA ASN A 758 -20.05 -32.12 -27.71
C ASN A 758 -18.70 -31.43 -27.88
N LEU A 759 -18.66 -30.27 -28.55
CA LEU A 759 -17.44 -29.53 -28.77
C LEU A 759 -16.80 -29.05 -27.46
N ALA A 760 -17.62 -28.60 -26.50
CA ALA A 760 -17.12 -28.22 -25.18
C ALA A 760 -16.45 -29.39 -24.46
N LYS A 761 -17.00 -30.60 -24.60
CA LYS A 761 -16.42 -31.82 -24.03
C LYS A 761 -15.10 -32.17 -24.73
N ASP A 762 -15.10 -32.24 -26.06
CA ASP A 762 -13.93 -32.64 -26.83
C ASP A 762 -12.76 -31.66 -26.64
N LEU A 763 -13.02 -30.35 -26.60
CA LEU A 763 -11.98 -29.34 -26.35
C LEU A 763 -11.44 -29.37 -24.92
N SER A 764 -12.28 -29.71 -23.93
CA SER A 764 -11.87 -29.77 -22.53
C SER A 764 -10.79 -30.82 -22.28
N GLU A 765 -10.77 -31.91 -23.06
CA GLU A 765 -9.75 -32.98 -22.97
C GLU A 765 -8.34 -32.50 -23.35
N TYR A 766 -8.24 -31.37 -24.05
CA TYR A 766 -6.99 -30.74 -24.47
C TYR A 766 -6.68 -29.45 -23.69
N GLY A 767 -7.42 -29.16 -22.60
CA GLY A 767 -7.20 -27.97 -21.78
C GLY A 767 -7.78 -26.68 -22.36
N ILE A 768 -8.71 -26.79 -23.32
CA ILE A 768 -9.33 -25.66 -24.02
C ILE A 768 -10.80 -25.56 -23.62
N GLU A 769 -11.24 -24.38 -23.18
CA GLU A 769 -12.61 -24.10 -22.81
C GLU A 769 -13.34 -23.38 -23.95
N LEU A 770 -14.50 -23.91 -24.34
CA LEU A 770 -15.40 -23.28 -25.29
C LEU A 770 -16.25 -22.21 -24.59
N ALA A 771 -16.01 -20.94 -24.90
CA ALA A 771 -16.80 -19.84 -24.35
C ALA A 771 -18.09 -19.59 -25.15
N ARG A 772 -17.98 -19.59 -26.48
CA ARG A 772 -19.12 -19.36 -27.38
C ARG A 772 -18.91 -20.10 -28.70
N LEU A 773 -19.98 -20.71 -29.18
CA LEU A 773 -20.11 -21.20 -30.55
C LEU A 773 -21.27 -20.46 -31.20
N GLN A 774 -21.07 -19.89 -32.38
CA GLN A 774 -22.13 -19.30 -33.19
C GLN A 774 -21.97 -19.71 -34.65
N ILE A 775 -23.08 -20.02 -35.30
CA ILE A 775 -23.13 -20.21 -36.74
C ILE A 775 -23.36 -18.82 -37.35
N GLU A 776 -22.39 -18.32 -38.11
CA GLU A 776 -22.50 -17.01 -38.76
C GLU A 776 -23.33 -17.11 -40.04
N THR A 777 -23.10 -18.15 -40.82
CA THR A 777 -23.80 -18.37 -42.07
C THR A 777 -24.10 -19.85 -42.24
N MET A 778 -25.34 -20.16 -42.60
CA MET A 778 -25.79 -21.48 -43.01
C MET A 778 -26.57 -21.33 -44.32
N LYS A 779 -25.94 -21.74 -45.43
CA LYS A 779 -26.47 -21.56 -46.79
C LYS A 779 -26.79 -22.92 -47.41
N VAL A 780 -28.05 -23.11 -47.83
CA VAL A 780 -28.43 -24.24 -48.68
C VAL A 780 -27.95 -23.93 -50.09
N LEU A 781 -27.20 -24.85 -50.70
CA LEU A 781 -26.56 -24.62 -52.01
C LEU A 781 -27.47 -24.95 -53.21
N ASP A 782 -28.69 -25.43 -52.97
CA ASP A 782 -29.70 -25.73 -54.00
C ASP A 782 -30.73 -24.58 -54.12
N GLU A 783 -30.69 -23.84 -55.23
CA GLU A 783 -31.46 -22.60 -55.44
C GLU A 783 -32.96 -22.82 -55.66
N GLU A 784 -33.39 -23.95 -56.25
CA GLU A 784 -34.81 -24.23 -56.50
C GLU A 784 -35.56 -24.55 -55.21
N ILE A 785 -34.92 -25.33 -54.34
CA ILE A 785 -35.45 -25.71 -53.03
C ILE A 785 -35.49 -24.48 -52.11
N ALA A 786 -34.45 -23.64 -52.12
CA ALA A 786 -34.41 -22.40 -51.35
C ALA A 786 -35.54 -21.41 -51.72
N LYS A 787 -35.85 -21.25 -53.02
CA LYS A 787 -36.92 -20.34 -53.49
C LYS A 787 -38.33 -20.81 -53.14
N LYS A 788 -38.64 -22.11 -53.28
CA LYS A 788 -39.95 -22.67 -52.91
C LYS A 788 -40.21 -22.55 -51.40
N LEU A 789 -39.15 -22.68 -50.59
CA LEU A 789 -39.26 -22.69 -49.15
C LEU A 789 -39.39 -21.29 -48.53
N ALA A 790 -38.73 -20.26 -49.10
CA ALA A 790 -38.87 -18.87 -48.64
C ALA A 790 -40.35 -18.40 -48.61
N GLY A 791 -41.16 -18.85 -49.59
CA GLY A 791 -42.59 -18.56 -49.65
C GLY A 791 -43.45 -19.25 -48.58
N GLN A 792 -43.10 -20.47 -48.15
CA GLN A 792 -43.81 -21.21 -47.09
C GLN A 792 -43.43 -20.74 -45.68
N SER A 793 -42.21 -20.24 -45.48
CA SER A 793 -41.79 -19.69 -44.19
C SER A 793 -42.50 -18.38 -43.81
N VAL A 794 -42.80 -17.51 -44.79
CA VAL A 794 -43.52 -16.24 -44.53
C VAL A 794 -44.95 -16.51 -44.04
N THR A 795 -45.64 -17.44 -44.70
CA THR A 795 -47.00 -17.85 -44.31
C THR A 795 -47.02 -18.48 -42.92
N THR A 796 -46.04 -19.33 -42.58
CA THR A 796 -45.96 -19.95 -41.25
C THR A 796 -45.64 -18.95 -40.13
N ALA A 797 -44.82 -17.93 -40.41
CA ALA A 797 -44.51 -16.84 -39.48
C ALA A 797 -45.74 -15.95 -39.19
N GLU A 798 -46.60 -15.70 -40.19
CA GLU A 798 -47.84 -14.96 -40.01
C GLU A 798 -48.85 -15.71 -39.12
N TYR A 799 -48.97 -17.03 -39.28
CA TYR A 799 -49.86 -17.85 -38.45
C TYR A 799 -49.39 -17.94 -37.00
N THR A 800 -48.09 -18.15 -36.77
CA THR A 800 -47.51 -18.21 -35.42
C THR A 800 -47.62 -16.87 -34.70
N THR A 801 -47.43 -15.74 -35.40
CA THR A 801 -47.64 -14.40 -34.83
C THR A 801 -49.09 -14.18 -34.42
N LYS A 802 -50.07 -14.59 -35.25
CA LYS A 802 -51.50 -14.51 -34.90
C LYS A 802 -51.85 -15.36 -33.69
N GLN A 803 -51.30 -16.57 -33.60
CA GLN A 803 -51.53 -17.47 -32.47
C GLN A 803 -50.96 -16.90 -31.16
N ALA A 804 -49.75 -16.32 -31.20
CA ALA A 804 -49.13 -15.70 -30.04
C ALA A 804 -49.91 -14.48 -29.52
N THR A 805 -50.47 -13.66 -30.42
CA THR A 805 -51.32 -12.51 -30.04
C THR A 805 -52.61 -12.97 -29.34
N LEU A 806 -53.27 -14.01 -29.87
CA LEU A 806 -54.48 -14.58 -29.29
C LEU A 806 -54.26 -15.16 -27.88
N VAL A 807 -53.14 -15.85 -27.67
CA VAL A 807 -52.78 -16.39 -26.34
C VAL A 807 -52.58 -15.25 -25.33
N LYS A 808 -51.85 -14.20 -25.71
CA LYS A 808 -51.66 -13.02 -24.83
C LYS A 808 -52.97 -12.33 -24.48
N GLU A 809 -53.90 -12.18 -25.42
CA GLU A 809 -55.22 -11.61 -25.14
C GLU A 809 -56.04 -12.45 -24.16
N TYR A 810 -55.92 -13.78 -24.25
CA TYR A 810 -56.55 -14.71 -23.30
C TYR A 810 -55.93 -14.59 -21.90
N ASP A 811 -54.60 -14.53 -21.79
CA ASP A 811 -53.89 -14.40 -20.52
C ASP A 811 -54.17 -13.07 -19.82
N ILE A 812 -54.27 -11.97 -20.59
CA ILE A 812 -54.65 -10.66 -20.03
C ILE A 812 -56.05 -10.72 -19.42
N LYS A 813 -57.03 -11.27 -20.15
CA LYS A 813 -58.41 -11.40 -19.65
C LYS A 813 -58.52 -12.28 -18.41
N THR A 814 -57.79 -13.38 -18.36
CA THR A 814 -57.81 -14.27 -17.18
C THR A 814 -57.13 -13.63 -15.98
N THR A 815 -56.07 -12.84 -16.20
CA THR A 815 -55.37 -12.10 -15.13
C THR A 815 -56.24 -10.97 -14.58
N GLU A 816 -56.93 -10.22 -15.44
CA GLU A 816 -57.89 -9.19 -15.03
C GLU A 816 -59.04 -9.77 -14.19
N ALA A 817 -59.57 -10.94 -14.58
CA ALA A 817 -60.60 -11.62 -13.83
C ALA A 817 -60.14 -12.07 -12.43
N LYS A 818 -58.90 -12.57 -12.31
CA LYS A 818 -58.29 -12.94 -11.03
C LYS A 818 -58.05 -11.72 -10.13
N LEU A 819 -57.49 -10.64 -10.69
CA LEU A 819 -57.23 -9.40 -9.96
C LEU A 819 -58.52 -8.82 -9.38
N LYS A 820 -59.61 -8.85 -10.17
CA LYS A 820 -60.94 -8.40 -9.72
C LYS A 820 -61.47 -9.24 -8.55
N ALA A 821 -61.36 -10.56 -8.64
CA ALA A 821 -61.78 -11.47 -7.56
C ALA A 821 -60.96 -11.25 -6.27
N GLU A 822 -59.65 -10.99 -6.38
CA GLU A 822 -58.81 -10.66 -5.23
C GLU A 822 -59.18 -9.32 -4.61
N THR A 823 -59.44 -8.27 -5.40
CA THR A 823 -59.88 -6.98 -4.87
C THR A 823 -61.21 -7.07 -4.12
N ASP A 824 -62.16 -7.86 -4.63
CA ASP A 824 -63.45 -8.08 -3.97
C ASP A 824 -63.26 -8.84 -2.63
N ASN A 825 -62.35 -9.81 -2.60
CA ASN A 825 -62.03 -10.56 -1.37
C ASN A 825 -61.34 -9.67 -0.32
N ILE A 826 -60.40 -8.82 -0.72
CA ILE A 826 -59.75 -7.84 0.17
C ILE A 826 -60.79 -6.89 0.79
N ALA A 827 -61.74 -6.38 -0.01
CA ALA A 827 -62.81 -5.51 0.47
C ALA A 827 -63.72 -6.22 1.49
N LEU A 828 -64.03 -7.50 1.25
CA LEU A 828 -64.82 -8.31 2.17
C LEU A 828 -64.09 -8.53 3.51
N VAL A 829 -62.79 -8.86 3.46
CA VAL A 829 -61.95 -9.06 4.66
C VAL A 829 -61.83 -7.78 5.47
N GLN A 830 -61.65 -6.62 4.84
CA GLN A 830 -61.62 -5.33 5.53
C GLN A 830 -62.94 -5.04 6.26
N LYS A 831 -64.08 -5.33 5.63
CA LYS A 831 -65.40 -5.17 6.26
C LYS A 831 -65.58 -6.09 7.47
N ASN A 832 -65.15 -7.35 7.36
CA ASN A 832 -65.21 -8.29 8.48
C ASN A 832 -64.30 -7.86 9.64
N ASN A 833 -63.10 -7.38 9.36
CA ASN A 833 -62.18 -6.87 10.38
C ASN A 833 -62.73 -5.63 11.09
N ALA A 834 -63.40 -4.72 10.37
CA ALA A 834 -64.06 -3.56 10.97
C ALA A 834 -65.17 -3.98 11.95
N ILE A 835 -65.98 -4.98 11.60
CA ILE A 835 -67.04 -5.52 12.47
C ILE A 835 -66.42 -6.18 13.72
N ILE A 836 -65.34 -6.95 13.55
CA ILE A 836 -64.62 -7.58 14.68
C ILE A 836 -64.06 -6.51 15.63
N ALA A 837 -63.45 -5.45 15.09
CA ALA A 837 -62.91 -4.36 15.89
C ALA A 837 -64.00 -3.63 16.69
N GLU A 838 -65.17 -3.39 16.08
CA GLU A 838 -66.31 -2.79 16.78
C GLU A 838 -66.83 -3.67 17.92
N ALA A 839 -66.95 -4.99 17.68
CA ALA A 839 -67.36 -5.95 18.70
C ALA A 839 -66.36 -6.03 19.86
N GLN A 840 -65.06 -6.02 19.56
CA GLN A 840 -64.00 -6.02 20.57
C GLN A 840 -63.98 -4.74 21.41
N ALA A 841 -64.23 -3.57 20.80
CA ALA A 841 -64.33 -2.31 21.51
C ALA A 841 -65.51 -2.32 22.51
N LYS A 842 -66.67 -2.84 22.10
CA LYS A 842 -67.84 -3.02 22.99
C LYS A 842 -67.54 -3.98 24.14
N LEU A 843 -66.86 -5.09 23.87
CA LEU A 843 -66.44 -6.05 24.90
C LEU A 843 -65.51 -5.42 25.94
N GLN A 844 -64.48 -4.68 25.49
CA GLN A 844 -63.55 -4.01 26.39
C GLN A 844 -64.23 -2.92 27.24
N SER A 845 -65.18 -2.18 26.67
CA SER A 845 -65.96 -1.19 27.43
C SER A 845 -66.73 -1.87 28.56
N ALA A 846 -67.45 -2.96 28.25
CA ALA A 846 -68.21 -3.71 29.25
C ALA A 846 -67.31 -4.32 30.35
N GLN A 847 -66.13 -4.83 29.99
CA GLN A 847 -65.15 -5.35 30.96
C GLN A 847 -64.65 -4.25 31.90
N ARG A 848 -64.33 -3.07 31.38
CA ARG A 848 -63.85 -1.94 32.20
C ARG A 848 -64.94 -1.39 33.11
N GLU A 849 -66.19 -1.36 32.68
CA GLU A 849 -67.32 -1.02 33.55
C GLU A 849 -67.48 -2.02 34.69
N ALA A 850 -67.36 -3.33 34.40
CA ALA A 850 -67.39 -4.37 35.42
C ALA A 850 -66.24 -4.23 36.43
N GLU A 851 -65.01 -3.94 35.98
CA GLU A 851 -63.86 -3.67 36.85
C GLU A 851 -64.06 -2.42 37.71
N ALA A 852 -64.59 -1.34 37.13
CA ALA A 852 -64.88 -0.11 37.87
C ALA A 852 -65.91 -0.35 38.99
N LEU A 853 -66.95 -1.14 38.72
CA LEU A 853 -67.93 -1.57 39.71
C LEU A 853 -67.30 -2.41 40.83
N LEU A 854 -66.38 -3.32 40.48
CA LEU A 854 -65.66 -4.17 41.43
C LEU A 854 -64.76 -3.34 42.35
N ILE A 855 -64.02 -2.38 41.79
CA ILE A 855 -63.18 -1.43 42.53
C ILE A 855 -64.05 -0.54 43.44
N ALA A 856 -65.20 -0.07 42.96
CA ALA A 856 -66.12 0.73 43.76
C ALA A 856 -66.71 -0.09 44.93
N ALA A 857 -67.07 -1.35 44.70
CA ALA A 857 -67.53 -2.27 45.74
C ALA A 857 -66.42 -2.55 46.79
N ASP A 858 -65.18 -2.77 46.35
CA ASP A 858 -64.04 -2.95 47.24
C ASP A 858 -63.67 -1.69 48.03
N ALA A 859 -63.79 -0.52 47.42
CA ALA A 859 -63.61 0.76 48.10
C ALA A 859 -64.71 1.00 49.15
N ALA A 860 -65.97 0.64 48.84
CA ALA A 860 -67.08 0.71 49.79
C ALA A 860 -66.89 -0.26 50.97
N ARG A 861 -66.46 -1.50 50.70
CA ARG A 861 -66.09 -2.49 51.72
C ARG A 861 -64.98 -1.98 52.63
N LYS A 862 -63.87 -1.47 52.06
CA LYS A 862 -62.75 -0.90 52.83
C LYS A 862 -63.15 0.35 53.60
N ALA A 863 -64.06 1.17 53.08
CA ALA A 863 -64.59 2.33 53.79
C ALA A 863 -65.46 1.93 54.99
N GLN A 864 -66.21 0.82 54.90
CA GLN A 864 -66.92 0.23 56.03
C GLN A 864 -65.96 -0.38 57.06
N GLU A 865 -64.93 -1.11 56.63
CA GLU A 865 -63.89 -1.66 57.53
C GLU A 865 -63.11 -0.56 58.27
N MET A 866 -62.80 0.55 57.59
CA MET A 866 -62.06 1.70 58.17
C MET A 866 -62.90 2.61 59.08
N LYS A 867 -64.23 2.39 59.21
CA LYS A 867 -65.07 3.07 60.21
C LYS A 867 -64.84 2.56 61.65
N GLY A 868 -63.98 1.55 61.85
CA GLY A 868 -63.53 1.08 63.15
C GLY A 868 -62.50 2.01 63.82
N GLU A 869 -62.96 2.73 64.84
CA GLU A 869 -62.26 3.35 65.99
C GLU A 869 -61.10 4.36 65.78
N LEU A 870 -60.38 4.38 64.65
CA LEU A 870 -59.16 5.21 64.53
C LEU A 870 -59.37 6.61 63.90
N TYR A 871 -60.46 6.84 63.14
CA TYR A 871 -60.68 8.08 62.37
C TYR A 871 -61.76 9.04 62.92
N SER A 872 -62.40 8.69 64.05
CA SER A 872 -63.26 9.64 64.79
C SER A 872 -62.45 10.77 65.44
N LYS A 873 -61.16 10.54 65.73
CA LYS A 873 -60.27 11.49 66.43
C LYS A 873 -59.54 12.50 65.53
N TYR A 874 -59.40 12.26 64.22
CA TYR A 874 -58.64 13.13 63.32
C TYR A 874 -59.32 13.28 61.93
N PRO A 875 -60.30 14.19 61.80
CA PRO A 875 -61.08 14.38 60.56
C PRO A 875 -60.22 14.82 59.36
N GLN A 876 -59.20 15.64 59.60
CA GLN A 876 -58.32 16.17 58.56
C GLN A 876 -57.50 15.08 57.84
N LEU A 877 -57.19 13.98 58.53
CA LEU A 877 -56.46 12.84 57.97
C LEU A 877 -57.32 12.01 57.01
N LEU A 878 -58.64 11.96 57.26
CA LEU A 878 -59.63 11.33 56.39
C LEU A 878 -59.80 12.13 55.09
N GLU A 879 -59.91 13.47 55.19
CA GLU A 879 -59.98 14.35 54.02
C GLU A 879 -58.73 14.25 53.14
N LEU A 880 -57.53 14.24 53.75
CA LEU A 880 -56.28 14.16 52.99
C LEU A 880 -56.10 12.80 52.30
N LYS A 881 -56.56 11.71 52.94
CA LYS A 881 -56.59 10.38 52.30
C LYS A 881 -57.64 10.27 51.20
N MET A 882 -58.85 10.82 51.40
CA MET A 882 -59.87 10.87 50.36
C MET A 882 -59.42 11.71 49.17
N ALA A 883 -58.77 12.85 49.40
CA ALA A 883 -58.18 13.67 48.34
C ALA A 883 -57.07 12.93 47.58
N LYS A 884 -56.22 12.15 48.26
CA LYS A 884 -55.22 11.28 47.61
C LYS A 884 -55.85 10.18 46.76
N ILE A 885 -56.94 9.56 47.23
CA ILE A 885 -57.68 8.54 46.47
C ILE A 885 -58.35 9.17 45.24
N LYS A 886 -58.97 10.35 45.39
CA LYS A 886 -59.58 11.11 44.29
C LYS A 886 -58.55 11.55 43.24
N ALA A 887 -57.38 12.03 43.67
CA ALA A 887 -56.28 12.39 42.79
C ALA A 887 -55.71 11.18 42.04
N LYS A 888 -55.63 10.01 42.69
CA LYS A 888 -55.18 8.77 42.06
C LYS A 888 -56.18 8.25 41.02
N ALA A 889 -57.49 8.44 41.26
CA ALA A 889 -58.56 8.12 40.30
C ALA A 889 -58.59 9.09 39.10
N LEU A 890 -58.29 10.38 39.32
CA LEU A 890 -58.20 11.39 38.25
C LEU A 890 -56.95 11.22 37.38
N ASN A 891 -55.81 10.82 37.94
CA ASN A 891 -54.60 10.51 37.14
C ASN A 891 -54.76 9.28 36.22
N SER A 892 -55.70 8.39 36.52
CA SER A 892 -56.06 7.24 35.68
C SER A 892 -57.18 7.54 34.67
N ALA A 893 -57.78 8.73 34.71
CA ALA A 893 -58.84 9.13 33.80
C ALA A 893 -58.26 9.85 32.56
N THR A 894 -57.84 9.08 31.56
CA THR A 894 -57.52 9.62 30.23
C THR A 894 -58.84 9.98 29.53
N ILE A 895 -59.03 11.26 29.24
CA ILE A 895 -60.17 11.78 28.45
C ILE A 895 -60.05 11.24 27.02
N TYR A 896 -61.02 10.45 26.58
CA TYR A 896 -61.20 10.11 25.17
C TYR A 896 -62.09 11.17 24.51
N ILE A 897 -61.53 11.93 23.57
CA ILE A 897 -62.30 12.67 22.57
C ILE A 897 -62.84 11.62 21.58
N THR A 898 -64.16 11.53 21.43
CA THR A 898 -64.79 10.64 20.46
C THR A 898 -64.53 11.13 19.02
N PRO A 899 -64.39 10.24 18.02
CA PRO A 899 -64.06 10.61 16.64
C PRO A 899 -65.22 11.20 15.82
N ASP A 900 -66.23 11.81 16.44
CA ASP A 900 -67.42 12.29 15.71
C ASP A 900 -67.25 13.69 15.08
N ASN A 901 -66.05 14.31 15.17
CA ASN A 901 -65.76 15.61 14.55
C ASN A 901 -64.49 15.62 13.66
N VAL A 902 -63.99 14.48 13.20
CA VAL A 902 -62.86 14.40 12.25
C VAL A 902 -63.30 13.71 10.95
N GLY A 903 -64.41 14.18 10.39
CA GLY A 903 -64.82 13.86 9.02
C GLY A 903 -64.36 14.97 8.07
N ASN A 904 -63.17 14.82 7.48
CA ASN A 904 -62.74 15.34 6.16
C ASN A 904 -61.21 15.47 6.06
N PHE A 905 -60.45 14.39 6.25
CA PHE A 905 -59.01 14.45 5.94
C PHE A 905 -58.42 13.25 5.22
N MET A 906 -59.19 12.20 4.89
CA MET A 906 -58.60 11.02 4.22
C MET A 906 -59.56 10.41 3.21
N SER A 907 -59.78 11.11 2.09
CA SER A 907 -60.35 10.52 0.87
C SER A 907 -59.68 11.08 -0.38
N SER A 908 -58.61 10.40 -0.83
CA SER A 908 -58.36 9.98 -2.23
C SER A 908 -56.85 9.87 -2.53
N PRO A 909 -56.36 8.78 -3.16
CA PRO A 909 -54.97 8.61 -3.54
C PRO A 909 -54.67 9.10 -4.98
N LEU A 910 -53.47 9.67 -5.16
CA LEU A 910 -52.67 9.79 -6.41
C LEU A 910 -53.12 10.74 -7.54
N VAL A 911 -52.64 11.99 -7.48
CA VAL A 911 -52.11 12.77 -8.63
C VAL A 911 -51.00 13.67 -8.05
N PHE A 912 -49.71 13.31 -8.16
CA PHE A 912 -48.78 13.57 -9.27
C PHE A 912 -47.85 14.75 -8.97
N PHE A 913 -46.56 14.48 -9.10
CA PHE A 913 -45.46 15.44 -9.27
C PHE A 913 -45.88 16.63 -10.15
N ASP A 914 -45.95 17.83 -9.58
CA ASP A 914 -45.54 19.08 -10.23
C ASP A 914 -45.69 20.26 -9.25
N ARG A 915 -44.73 21.20 -9.31
CA ARG A 915 -44.60 22.45 -8.51
C ARG A 915 -43.74 22.37 -7.23
N VAL A 916 -42.49 21.95 -7.41
CA VAL A 916 -41.36 22.69 -6.84
C VAL A 916 -41.01 23.81 -7.83
N ASN A 917 -41.62 24.99 -7.68
CA ASN A 917 -41.17 26.31 -8.18
C ASN A 917 -42.34 27.32 -8.22
N ALA A 918 -42.54 28.05 -7.13
CA ALA A 918 -43.10 29.42 -7.05
C ALA A 918 -43.16 29.76 -5.55
N ALA A 919 -42.18 30.52 -5.03
CA ALA A 919 -42.36 31.93 -4.66
C ALA A 919 -43.39 32.12 -3.52
N SER A 920 -43.13 32.75 -2.37
CA SER A 920 -42.11 33.71 -1.94
C SER A 920 -42.43 34.10 -0.48
N ASN A 921 -41.39 34.33 0.34
CA ASN A 921 -41.30 35.09 1.63
C ASN A 921 -42.41 36.13 1.98
N PRO A 922 -42.47 36.73 3.21
CA PRO A 922 -42.04 36.35 4.58
C PRO A 922 -42.94 36.86 5.76
N LYS A 923 -42.67 36.37 7.00
CA LYS A 923 -42.74 37.03 8.35
C LYS A 923 -44.03 37.72 8.92
N LYS A 924 -44.12 37.59 10.26
CA LYS A 924 -45.00 38.22 11.30
C LYS A 924 -46.29 37.42 11.59
N THR A 925 -46.70 37.13 12.82
CA THR A 925 -46.55 37.90 14.06
C THR A 925 -46.67 37.00 15.30
N ILE A 926 -45.93 37.37 16.33
CA ILE A 926 -46.02 36.95 17.74
C ILE A 926 -47.25 37.61 18.38
N GLU A 927 -47.69 37.05 19.52
CA GLU A 927 -48.72 37.52 20.48
C GLU A 927 -50.17 37.17 20.17
N GLU A 928 -50.66 36.11 20.83
CA GLU A 928 -51.66 36.29 21.89
C GLU A 928 -51.57 35.16 22.95
N LYS A 929 -51.53 35.61 24.21
CA LYS A 929 -51.37 34.92 25.50
C LYS A 929 -52.34 33.72 25.64
N LYS A 930 -52.02 32.62 26.31
CA LYS A 930 -51.41 32.48 27.64
C LYS A 930 -50.98 31.04 27.88
#